data_AF-A0A2P6U0Z3-F1
#
_entry.id   AF-A0A2P6U0Z3-F1
#
_cell.length_a   1.000
_cell.length_b   1.000
_cell.length_c   1.000
_cell.angle_alpha   90.00
_cell.angle_beta   90.00
_cell.angle_gamma   90.00
#
_symmetry.space_group_name_H-M   'P 1'
#
loop_
_entity.id
_entity.type
_entity.pdbx_description
1 polymer ?
#
loop_
_entity_poly.entity_id
_entity_poly.type
_entity_poly.pdbx_seq_one_letter_code
_entity_poly.pdbx_strand_id
1 'polypeptide(L)'
;MALASFATKAVSGLGLRCGLPALASRAYATVVDGLKYAKDHEWVKIEGDVATVGITDHAQGELGDVVYAEMPEVGASFSAGDRMAIVESVKAASDIISPVSGEIVAANEELASDSSKINTDPYGEGWMVKVKLSNPDENHANHAKKQTLRFANGIAVPVELGQPDEAAALAALQESLKEWRIPSAGAPAAQAAEPFVPNYVALDKKVLRYFGFFREPVPDSPLESWRVRRVQLLYYLEDGSMQVTEPPEPNSGLVQGTLVRRHKIPCQGGGVLGLGDLAVGAAVNIYGREVMIFDADTFTREQAAARGTPLAPAQPVPPNPIEQALAAKSKPSGLSRSDPDSPSKFAEALLGREFNSKSLQQFLEHGGEVLRFYLLWNVPAEQGGGHARFKLHFFVADSTAEIMEVPEAGTGCALFPTFLKRGPLPKVAKVGGGLPGQGRLAPEDCFTPADLRVGSTVNILGRAFLIYDCDAATRKWYKEHLGYAASELAPVSVEEQKREAPQPELPPWTGIGSPEDSLQNCLKLVPKPPKKDQYRWQQLDHVVLRYEAVLEPSQAKQLIKIDAGRRFVVSFFMADQTLAVFEPPQPNSGVPGGKFLERRRVYKPGNKVAWLTEEDLAVNAVLDLHGRRFRLTRADAYTERYMAERAQQS
;
A
#
# COMPACT_ATOMS: atom_id res chain seq x y z
N MET A 1 -1.37 29.60 27.78
CA MET A 1 -1.28 28.17 28.13
C MET A 1 -2.59 27.48 27.76
N ALA A 2 -2.47 26.44 26.92
CA ALA A 2 -3.35 25.29 26.74
C ALA A 2 -4.86 25.50 26.47
N LEU A 3 -5.23 25.66 25.18
CA LEU A 3 -6.42 25.02 24.55
C LEU A 3 -6.59 25.28 23.03
N ALA A 4 -5.52 25.54 22.28
CA ALA A 4 -5.60 25.76 20.82
C ALA A 4 -4.52 25.00 20.03
N SER A 5 -4.20 23.76 20.44
CA SER A 5 -3.12 22.96 19.84
C SER A 5 -3.51 21.52 19.48
N PHE A 6 -4.80 21.18 19.40
CA PHE A 6 -5.23 19.77 19.23
C PHE A 6 -6.12 19.45 18.02
N ALA A 7 -6.27 20.36 17.04
CA ALA A 7 -7.12 20.11 15.86
C ALA A 7 -6.38 20.16 14.51
N THR A 8 -5.05 19.96 14.49
CA THR A 8 -4.24 19.97 13.25
C THR A 8 -3.28 18.78 13.17
N LYS A 9 -3.74 17.61 13.62
CA LYS A 9 -3.00 16.34 13.49
C LYS A 9 -3.93 15.15 13.23
N ALA A 10 -4.82 15.28 12.24
CA ALA A 10 -5.62 14.14 11.76
C ALA A 10 -6.15 14.30 10.32
N VAL A 11 -5.40 14.91 9.39
CA VAL A 11 -5.69 14.78 7.93
C VAL A 11 -4.37 14.86 7.16
N SER A 12 -3.55 13.82 7.28
CA SER A 12 -2.37 13.61 6.44
C SER A 12 -2.37 12.18 5.92
N GLY A 13 -3.45 11.81 5.22
CA GLY A 13 -3.64 10.45 4.76
C GLY A 13 -4.90 10.29 3.94
N LEU A 14 -5.00 11.03 2.83
CA LEU A 14 -5.80 10.70 1.65
C LEU A 14 -5.57 11.82 0.63
N GLY A 15 -4.79 11.51 -0.40
CA GLY A 15 -4.56 12.41 -1.52
C GLY A 15 -5.83 12.59 -2.34
N LEU A 16 -6.56 13.67 -2.08
CA LEU A 16 -7.50 14.28 -3.03
C LEU A 16 -7.35 15.81 -2.90
N ARG A 17 -6.63 16.42 -3.84
CA ARG A 17 -6.72 17.87 -4.06
C ARG A 17 -7.98 18.14 -4.89
N CYS A 18 -9.09 18.39 -4.21
CA CYS A 18 -10.28 18.97 -4.82
C CYS A 18 -10.29 20.46 -4.46
N GLY A 19 -10.00 21.31 -5.44
CA GLY A 19 -10.09 22.76 -5.30
C GLY A 19 -11.55 23.19 -5.23
N LEU A 20 -12.00 23.63 -4.05
CA LEU A 20 -13.19 24.45 -3.92
C LEU A 20 -12.78 25.92 -4.13
N PRO A 21 -13.51 26.70 -4.95
CA PRO A 21 -13.28 28.13 -5.02
C PRO A 21 -13.75 28.73 -3.70
N ALA A 22 -12.84 29.37 -2.98
CA ALA A 22 -13.22 30.20 -1.86
C ALA A 22 -14.11 31.33 -2.40
N LEU A 23 -15.34 31.39 -1.89
CA LEU A 23 -16.21 32.55 -2.01
C LEU A 23 -15.38 33.79 -1.62
N ALA A 24 -15.10 34.65 -2.60
CA ALA A 24 -14.52 35.95 -2.38
C ALA A 24 -15.51 36.79 -1.57
N SER A 25 -15.47 36.66 -0.24
CA SER A 25 -15.81 37.78 0.62
C SER A 25 -14.90 38.93 0.18
N ARG A 26 -15.44 40.10 -0.10
CA ARG A 26 -14.66 41.33 -0.25
C ARG A 26 -13.85 41.50 1.05
N ALA A 27 -12.62 40.98 1.06
CA ALA A 27 -11.72 41.10 2.17
C ALA A 27 -11.32 42.57 2.23
N TYR A 28 -11.58 43.21 3.36
CA TYR A 28 -11.03 44.53 3.63
C TYR A 28 -9.50 44.36 3.68
N ALA A 29 -8.76 45.23 2.99
CA ALA A 29 -7.30 45.16 2.92
C ALA A 29 -6.70 45.13 4.33
N THR A 30 -5.74 44.23 4.55
CA THR A 30 -5.11 44.05 5.86
C THR A 30 -4.16 45.21 6.14
N VAL A 31 -4.35 45.94 7.25
CA VAL A 31 -3.45 47.02 7.69
C VAL A 31 -2.70 46.54 8.94
N VAL A 32 -1.37 46.62 8.91
CA VAL A 32 -0.47 46.14 9.98
C VAL A 32 -0.04 47.32 10.86
N ASP A 33 -0.16 47.14 12.17
CA ASP A 33 0.22 48.17 13.14
C ASP A 33 1.75 48.34 13.20
N GLY A 34 2.23 49.56 13.42
CA GLY A 34 3.67 49.89 13.47
C GLY A 34 4.36 50.15 12.12
N LEU A 35 3.64 50.11 11.00
CA LEU A 35 4.12 50.53 9.68
C LEU A 35 3.62 51.93 9.30
N LYS A 36 4.37 52.63 8.44
CA LYS A 36 3.94 53.89 7.81
C LYS A 36 3.48 53.60 6.38
N TYR A 37 2.43 54.26 5.90
CA TYR A 37 1.82 53.94 4.59
C TYR A 37 1.77 55.15 3.65
N ALA A 38 2.31 54.98 2.45
CA ALA A 38 2.28 55.95 1.36
C ALA A 38 0.87 56.12 0.78
N LYS A 39 0.65 57.20 0.01
CA LYS A 39 -0.63 57.44 -0.68
C LYS A 39 -0.84 56.48 -1.85
N ASP A 40 0.26 56.04 -2.45
CA ASP A 40 0.30 55.17 -3.62
C ASP A 40 0.41 53.67 -3.24
N HIS A 41 0.01 53.35 -2.00
CA HIS A 41 -0.14 52.00 -1.47
C HIS A 41 1.15 51.21 -1.19
N GLU A 42 2.27 51.91 -0.98
CA GLU A 42 3.50 51.37 -0.38
C GLU A 42 3.51 51.47 1.15
N TRP A 43 4.26 50.58 1.81
CA TRP A 43 4.50 50.62 3.24
C TRP A 43 5.98 50.76 3.56
N VAL A 44 6.28 51.40 4.70
CA VAL A 44 7.63 51.65 5.19
C VAL A 44 7.76 51.24 6.64
N LYS A 45 8.77 50.42 6.95
CA LYS A 45 9.20 50.08 8.30
C LYS A 45 10.56 50.70 8.57
N ILE A 46 10.66 51.61 9.54
CA ILE A 46 11.92 52.29 9.86
C ILE A 46 12.55 51.61 11.08
N GLU A 47 13.77 51.11 10.91
CA GLU A 47 14.58 50.48 11.95
C GLU A 47 15.95 51.19 12.02
N GLY A 48 16.04 52.23 12.87
CA GLY A 48 17.22 53.09 12.93
C GLY A 48 17.36 53.93 11.66
N ASP A 49 18.53 53.86 11.01
CA ASP A 49 18.85 54.61 9.79
C ASP A 49 18.39 53.89 8.50
N VAL A 50 17.79 52.70 8.61
CA VAL A 50 17.38 51.86 7.48
C VAL A 50 15.87 51.71 7.46
N ALA A 51 15.26 51.99 6.30
CA ALA A 51 13.85 51.84 6.02
C ALA A 51 13.62 50.64 5.09
N THR A 52 12.77 49.69 5.48
CA THR A 52 12.31 48.59 4.63
C THR A 52 11.02 49.01 3.92
N VAL A 53 10.93 48.79 2.61
CA VAL A 53 9.82 49.22 1.76
C VAL A 53 9.21 48.03 1.02
N GLY A 54 7.88 48.02 0.88
CA GLY A 54 7.12 47.06 0.06
C GLY A 54 5.74 47.60 -0.33
N ILE A 55 4.93 46.80 -1.04
CA ILE A 55 3.56 47.18 -1.41
C ILE A 55 2.52 46.56 -0.46
N THR A 56 1.38 47.21 -0.32
CA THR A 56 0.30 46.76 0.58
C THR A 56 -0.50 45.58 0.00
N ASP A 57 -1.23 44.88 0.88
CA ASP A 57 -2.20 43.85 0.51
C ASP A 57 -3.28 44.37 -0.45
N HIS A 58 -3.63 45.66 -0.35
CA HIS A 58 -4.53 46.30 -1.30
C HIS A 58 -3.91 46.40 -2.70
N ALA A 59 -2.67 46.92 -2.79
CA ALA A 59 -1.97 47.11 -4.06
C ALA A 59 -1.77 45.79 -4.81
N GLN A 60 -1.32 44.74 -4.12
CA GLN A 60 -1.15 43.42 -4.76
C GLN A 60 -2.49 42.85 -5.24
N GLY A 61 -3.58 43.07 -4.49
CA GLY A 61 -4.92 42.62 -4.89
C GLY A 61 -5.48 43.35 -6.11
N GLU A 62 -5.17 44.64 -6.28
CA GLU A 62 -5.51 45.40 -7.49
C GLU A 62 -4.69 44.98 -8.71
N LEU A 63 -3.39 44.72 -8.52
CA LEU A 63 -2.51 44.19 -9.57
C LEU A 63 -2.94 42.78 -10.00
N GLY A 64 -3.40 41.96 -9.06
CA GLY A 64 -3.70 40.54 -9.29
C GLY A 64 -2.44 39.69 -9.27
N ASP A 65 -2.41 38.59 -10.02
CA ASP A 65 -1.30 37.64 -10.00
C ASP A 65 -0.02 38.28 -10.58
N VAL A 66 0.94 38.58 -9.70
CA VAL A 66 2.24 39.14 -10.04
C VAL A 66 3.11 38.06 -10.68
N VAL A 67 3.66 38.35 -11.85
CA VAL A 67 4.48 37.42 -12.64
C VAL A 67 5.95 37.83 -12.65
N TYR A 68 6.25 39.12 -12.53
CA TYR A 68 7.61 39.64 -12.59
C TYR A 68 7.77 40.90 -11.74
N ALA A 69 8.93 41.08 -11.12
CA ALA A 69 9.26 42.26 -10.34
C ALA A 69 10.71 42.65 -10.60
N GLU A 70 10.93 43.88 -11.06
CA GLU A 70 12.24 44.45 -11.33
C GLU A 70 12.68 45.32 -10.15
N MET A 71 13.77 44.93 -9.49
CA MET A 71 14.34 45.64 -8.34
C MET A 71 15.49 46.56 -8.77
N PRO A 72 15.72 47.68 -8.07
CA PRO A 72 16.86 48.54 -8.33
C PRO A 72 18.19 47.92 -7.88
N GLU A 73 19.30 48.38 -8.45
CA GLU A 73 20.65 47.97 -8.03
C GLU A 73 20.99 48.51 -6.63
N VAL A 74 21.68 47.69 -5.83
CA VAL A 74 22.20 48.09 -4.52
C VAL A 74 23.27 49.18 -4.72
N GLY A 75 23.14 50.29 -3.99
CA GLY A 75 23.95 51.51 -4.12
C GLY A 75 23.28 52.61 -4.96
N ALA A 76 22.16 52.34 -5.61
CA ALA A 76 21.38 53.39 -6.28
C ALA A 76 20.74 54.34 -5.26
N SER A 77 20.74 55.65 -5.55
CA SER A 77 20.13 56.68 -4.71
C SER A 77 18.88 57.24 -5.37
N PHE A 78 17.79 57.32 -4.61
CA PHE A 78 16.48 57.83 -5.08
C PHE A 78 15.97 58.92 -4.13
N SER A 79 15.23 59.89 -4.68
CA SER A 79 14.47 60.86 -3.88
C SER A 79 13.07 60.33 -3.62
N ALA A 80 12.43 60.77 -2.53
CA ALA A 80 11.02 60.47 -2.30
C ALA A 80 10.15 60.96 -3.49
N GLY A 81 9.32 60.09 -4.04
CA GLY A 81 8.53 60.34 -5.24
C GLY A 81 9.13 59.84 -6.56
N ASP A 82 10.40 59.39 -6.55
CA ASP A 82 11.02 58.79 -7.74
C ASP A 82 10.57 57.34 -7.95
N ARG A 83 10.64 56.85 -9.20
CA ARG A 83 10.35 55.45 -9.52
C ARG A 83 11.51 54.57 -9.07
N MET A 84 11.24 53.61 -8.20
CA MET A 84 12.28 52.75 -7.60
C MET A 84 12.30 51.33 -8.16
N ALA A 85 11.14 50.79 -8.55
CA ALA A 85 10.98 49.41 -8.98
C ALA A 85 9.75 49.29 -9.90
N ILE A 86 9.65 48.19 -10.65
CA ILE A 86 8.51 47.90 -11.53
C ILE A 86 7.95 46.53 -11.16
N VAL A 87 6.63 46.42 -11.00
CA VAL A 87 5.94 45.15 -10.76
C VAL A 87 4.97 44.87 -11.89
N GLU A 88 5.09 43.70 -12.52
CA GLU A 88 4.23 43.23 -13.60
C GLU A 88 3.36 42.07 -13.17
N SER A 89 2.08 42.16 -13.52
CA SER A 89 1.06 41.12 -13.36
C SER A 89 0.56 40.66 -14.73
N VAL A 90 -0.27 39.62 -14.75
CA VAL A 90 -0.95 39.17 -15.99
C VAL A 90 -1.87 40.27 -16.57
N LYS A 91 -2.27 41.26 -15.76
CA LYS A 91 -3.25 42.29 -16.15
C LYS A 91 -2.64 43.66 -16.42
N ALA A 92 -1.56 44.03 -15.73
CA ALA A 92 -0.97 45.36 -15.79
C ALA A 92 0.48 45.37 -15.29
N ALA A 93 1.25 46.36 -15.73
CA ALA A 93 2.55 46.74 -15.18
C ALA A 93 2.40 48.05 -14.38
N SER A 94 3.01 48.13 -13.20
CA SER A 94 2.91 49.27 -12.30
C SER A 94 4.27 49.68 -11.76
N ASP A 95 4.57 50.98 -11.85
CA ASP A 95 5.76 51.58 -11.27
C ASP A 95 5.56 51.74 -9.76
N ILE A 96 6.53 51.28 -8.96
CA ILE A 96 6.56 51.49 -7.52
C ILE A 96 7.33 52.78 -7.22
N ILE A 97 6.74 53.63 -6.39
CA ILE A 97 7.28 54.96 -6.08
C ILE A 97 8.03 54.89 -4.75
N SER A 98 9.22 55.48 -4.69
CA SER A 98 10.02 55.56 -3.46
C SER A 98 9.32 56.44 -2.44
N PRO A 99 8.92 55.91 -1.26
CA PRO A 99 8.26 56.70 -0.23
C PRO A 99 9.25 57.53 0.61
N VAL A 100 10.56 57.31 0.46
CA VAL A 100 11.63 57.94 1.24
C VAL A 100 12.83 58.28 0.35
N SER A 101 13.59 59.31 0.72
CA SER A 101 14.84 59.64 0.03
C SER A 101 16.01 58.87 0.66
N GLY A 102 16.87 58.25 -0.15
CA GLY A 102 18.02 57.51 0.36
C GLY A 102 18.69 56.58 -0.63
N GLU A 103 19.68 55.84 -0.14
CA GLU A 103 20.50 54.89 -0.91
C GLU A 103 20.03 53.46 -0.66
N ILE A 104 19.84 52.66 -1.71
CA ILE A 104 19.44 51.26 -1.61
C ILE A 104 20.59 50.45 -1.00
N VAL A 105 20.38 49.90 0.20
CA VAL A 105 21.37 49.05 0.88
C VAL A 105 21.13 47.56 0.68
N ALA A 106 19.91 47.16 0.30
CA ALA A 106 19.59 45.81 -0.10
C ALA A 106 18.33 45.79 -0.97
N ALA A 107 18.30 44.92 -1.98
CA ALA A 107 17.11 44.56 -2.74
C ALA A 107 16.79 43.07 -2.47
N ASN A 108 15.51 42.71 -2.48
CA ASN A 108 15.09 41.33 -2.25
C ASN A 108 15.29 40.48 -3.52
N GLU A 109 16.46 39.84 -3.64
CA GLU A 109 16.81 38.98 -4.77
C GLU A 109 15.87 37.78 -4.94
N GLU A 110 15.21 37.34 -3.86
CA GLU A 110 14.29 36.19 -3.93
C GLU A 110 13.08 36.48 -4.84
N LEU A 111 12.66 37.75 -4.95
CA LEU A 111 11.54 38.16 -5.80
C LEU A 111 11.82 38.01 -7.29
N ALA A 112 13.09 37.96 -7.71
CA ALA A 112 13.46 37.67 -9.10
C ALA A 112 13.23 36.20 -9.46
N SER A 113 13.32 35.30 -8.47
CA SER A 113 13.09 33.86 -8.62
C SER A 113 11.65 33.45 -8.30
N ASP A 114 11.00 34.16 -7.36
CA ASP A 114 9.65 33.89 -6.89
C ASP A 114 8.92 35.20 -6.55
N SER A 115 8.36 35.84 -7.57
CA SER A 115 7.58 37.08 -7.46
C SER A 115 6.21 36.87 -6.79
N SER A 116 5.76 35.62 -6.63
CA SER A 116 4.47 35.28 -6.01
C SER A 116 4.41 35.59 -4.50
N LYS A 117 5.58 35.79 -3.88
CA LYS A 117 5.70 36.25 -2.48
C LYS A 117 5.03 37.60 -2.23
N ILE A 118 4.99 38.47 -3.25
CA ILE A 118 4.27 39.76 -3.18
C ILE A 118 2.75 39.53 -3.00
N ASN A 119 2.19 38.51 -3.63
CA ASN A 119 0.77 38.17 -3.48
C ASN A 119 0.47 37.38 -2.20
N THR A 120 1.40 36.53 -1.74
CA THR A 120 1.16 35.61 -0.60
C THR A 120 1.51 36.21 0.75
N ASP A 121 2.58 37.01 0.85
CA ASP A 121 3.02 37.66 2.10
C ASP A 121 3.61 39.07 1.84
N PRO A 122 2.77 40.06 1.48
CA PRO A 122 3.23 41.42 1.12
C PRO A 122 3.93 42.20 2.24
N TYR A 123 3.75 41.80 3.51
CA TYR A 123 4.32 42.49 4.68
C TYR A 123 5.51 41.75 5.32
N GLY A 124 5.69 40.46 5.02
CA GLY A 124 6.81 39.63 5.48
C GLY A 124 7.82 39.35 4.38
N GLU A 125 7.72 38.19 3.72
CA GLU A 125 8.69 37.77 2.69
C GLU A 125 8.64 38.60 1.39
N GLY A 126 7.55 39.34 1.15
CA GLY A 126 7.33 40.20 -0.01
C GLY A 126 7.92 41.62 0.08
N TRP A 127 8.80 41.91 1.04
CA TRP A 127 9.52 43.20 1.09
C TRP A 127 10.37 43.39 -0.18
N MET A 128 10.47 44.62 -0.69
CA MET A 128 11.11 44.88 -1.98
C MET A 128 12.56 45.37 -1.81
N VAL A 129 12.75 46.43 -1.02
CA VAL A 129 14.09 47.01 -0.80
C VAL A 129 14.27 47.49 0.63
N LYS A 130 15.54 47.70 1.00
CA LYS A 130 15.97 48.43 2.20
C LYS A 130 16.75 49.66 1.76
N VAL A 131 16.35 50.82 2.28
CA VAL A 131 16.90 52.13 1.94
C VAL A 131 17.57 52.71 3.18
N LYS A 132 18.82 53.17 3.05
CA LYS A 132 19.47 54.00 4.07
C LYS A 132 19.03 55.44 3.87
N LEU A 133 18.35 56.01 4.87
CA LEU A 133 17.73 57.33 4.77
C LEU A 133 18.81 58.41 4.64
N SER A 134 18.65 59.32 3.67
CA SER A 134 19.57 60.46 3.49
C SER A 134 19.33 61.57 4.51
N ASN A 135 18.12 61.66 5.06
CA ASN A 135 17.78 62.54 6.16
C ASN A 135 16.82 61.83 7.14
N PRO A 136 17.24 61.50 8.37
CA PRO A 136 16.40 60.80 9.35
C PRO A 136 15.24 61.66 9.89
N ASP A 137 15.30 62.99 9.70
CA ASP A 137 14.24 63.95 10.03
C ASP A 137 13.40 64.36 8.80
N GLU A 138 13.60 63.73 7.64
CA GLU A 138 12.74 63.97 6.47
C GLU A 138 11.30 63.64 6.88
N ASN A 139 10.41 64.61 6.67
CA ASN A 139 9.14 64.71 7.37
C ASN A 139 8.16 63.62 6.90
N HIS A 140 8.32 62.38 7.39
CA HIS A 140 7.45 61.23 7.14
C HIS A 140 6.06 61.38 7.80
N ALA A 141 5.73 62.59 8.28
CA ALA A 141 4.59 62.92 9.13
C ALA A 141 3.22 62.90 8.43
N ASN A 142 3.16 62.75 7.11
CA ASN A 142 1.89 62.65 6.38
C ASN A 142 1.36 61.23 6.15
N HIS A 143 2.02 60.22 6.73
CA HIS A 143 1.71 58.79 6.47
C HIS A 143 1.24 58.00 7.70
N ALA A 144 1.06 58.67 8.85
CA ALA A 144 0.54 58.06 10.07
C ALA A 144 -0.87 58.58 10.37
N LYS A 145 -1.90 58.01 9.73
CA LYS A 145 -3.24 58.04 10.33
C LYS A 145 -3.25 57.00 11.44
N LYS A 146 -3.15 57.43 12.70
CA LYS A 146 -3.38 56.54 13.84
C LYS A 146 -4.79 55.96 13.70
N GLN A 147 -4.90 54.64 13.86
CA GLN A 147 -6.17 53.92 13.73
C GLN A 147 -7.11 54.33 14.86
N THR A 148 -7.99 55.30 14.60
CA THR A 148 -8.96 55.81 15.57
C THR A 148 -10.19 54.92 15.71
N LEU A 149 -10.31 53.85 14.91
CA LEU A 149 -11.47 52.97 14.85
C LEU A 149 -11.02 51.50 14.76
N ARG A 150 -11.46 50.67 15.72
CA ARG A 150 -11.29 49.21 15.70
C ARG A 150 -12.66 48.53 15.58
N PHE A 151 -12.75 47.43 14.83
CA PHE A 151 -13.98 46.64 14.77
C PHE A 151 -13.91 45.47 15.75
N ALA A 152 -14.82 45.44 16.72
CA ALA A 152 -15.01 44.31 17.62
C ALA A 152 -16.39 43.69 17.34
N ASN A 153 -16.41 42.41 16.94
CA ASN A 153 -17.65 41.67 16.60
C ASN A 153 -18.56 42.40 15.59
N GLY A 154 -17.97 43.05 14.58
CA GLY A 154 -18.72 43.72 13.51
C GLY A 154 -19.16 45.16 13.80
N ILE A 155 -18.78 45.75 14.94
CA ILE A 155 -19.13 47.14 15.30
C ILE A 155 -17.86 48.00 15.38
N ALA A 156 -17.88 49.18 14.74
CA ALA A 156 -16.79 50.15 14.78
C ALA A 156 -16.75 50.87 16.15
N VAL A 157 -15.65 50.72 16.89
CA VAL A 157 -15.41 51.35 18.19
C VAL A 157 -14.27 52.36 18.08
N PRO A 158 -14.47 53.63 18.45
CA PRO A 158 -13.40 54.61 18.44
C PRO A 158 -12.39 54.36 19.57
N VAL A 159 -11.10 54.52 19.28
CA VAL A 159 -9.99 54.38 20.25
C VAL A 159 -9.43 55.77 20.54
N GLU A 160 -9.66 56.30 21.75
CA GLU A 160 -9.01 57.53 22.22
C GLU A 160 -7.76 57.21 23.07
N LEU A 161 -6.73 58.06 22.95
CA LEU A 161 -5.43 57.94 23.62
C LEU A 161 -5.52 58.32 25.11
N GLY A 162 -5.24 57.36 26.00
CA GLY A 162 -4.95 57.61 27.42
C GLY A 162 -5.87 56.84 28.38
N GLN A 163 -5.32 55.85 29.09
CA GLN A 163 -5.96 55.12 30.19
C GLN A 163 -6.48 56.06 31.30
N PRO A 164 -7.53 55.70 32.09
CA PRO A 164 -7.65 54.39 32.75
C PRO A 164 -9.01 53.66 32.71
N ASP A 165 -8.89 52.33 32.85
CA ASP A 165 -9.86 51.31 33.28
C ASP A 165 -11.30 51.33 32.73
N GLU A 166 -11.54 50.42 31.76
CA GLU A 166 -12.86 50.05 31.21
C GLU A 166 -13.92 49.76 32.30
N ALA A 167 -13.50 49.31 33.49
CA ALA A 167 -14.41 49.02 34.61
C ALA A 167 -14.94 50.29 35.32
N ALA A 168 -14.14 51.36 35.40
CA ALA A 168 -14.54 52.61 36.06
C ALA A 168 -15.49 53.45 35.19
N ALA A 169 -15.26 53.45 33.86
CA ALA A 169 -16.13 54.11 32.90
C ALA A 169 -17.53 53.46 32.83
N LEU A 170 -17.60 52.12 32.92
CA LEU A 170 -18.87 51.40 32.95
C LEU A 170 -19.65 51.64 34.26
N ALA A 171 -18.95 51.72 35.39
CA ALA A 171 -19.57 52.02 36.69
C ALA A 171 -20.14 53.44 36.74
N ALA A 172 -19.42 54.44 36.22
CA ALA A 172 -19.88 55.83 36.14
C ALA A 172 -21.06 56.02 35.16
N LEU A 173 -21.07 55.28 34.05
CA LEU A 173 -22.22 55.22 33.13
C LEU A 173 -23.44 54.56 33.78
N GLN A 174 -23.25 53.49 34.56
CA GLN A 174 -24.32 52.83 35.30
C GLN A 174 -24.86 53.69 36.45
N GLU A 175 -24.04 54.56 37.05
CA GLU A 175 -24.46 55.51 38.08
C GLU A 175 -25.23 56.70 37.51
N SER A 176 -24.76 57.29 36.40
CA SER A 176 -25.48 58.36 35.69
C SER A 176 -26.80 57.90 35.08
N LEU A 177 -26.91 56.62 34.70
CA LEU A 177 -28.17 55.99 34.28
C LEU A 177 -29.19 55.78 35.43
N LYS A 178 -28.76 55.83 36.71
CA LYS A 178 -29.68 55.74 37.85
C LYS A 178 -30.37 57.08 38.17
N GLU A 179 -29.74 58.21 37.86
CA GLU A 179 -30.30 59.54 38.11
C GLU A 179 -31.39 59.94 37.11
N TRP A 180 -31.44 59.32 35.93
CA TRP A 180 -32.47 59.56 34.90
C TRP A 180 -33.69 58.63 34.98
N ARG A 181 -34.06 58.17 36.19
CA ARG A 181 -35.23 57.31 36.39
C ARG A 181 -36.44 58.13 36.84
N ILE A 182 -37.35 58.41 35.92
CA ILE A 182 -38.72 58.89 36.23
C ILE A 182 -39.43 57.80 37.06
N PRO A 183 -40.02 58.11 38.21
CA PRO A 183 -40.69 57.11 39.04
C PRO A 183 -42.05 56.76 38.44
N SER A 184 -42.14 55.60 37.78
CA SER A 184 -43.41 54.98 37.43
C SER A 184 -43.94 54.19 38.63
N ALA A 185 -45.01 54.71 39.23
CA ALA A 185 -45.74 54.07 40.31
C ALA A 185 -46.50 52.83 39.80
N GLY A 186 -46.46 51.78 40.63
CA GLY A 186 -47.05 50.45 40.48
C GLY A 186 -48.20 50.22 39.51
N ALA A 187 -47.97 49.29 38.56
CA ALA A 187 -48.98 48.37 38.04
C ALA A 187 -48.27 47.07 37.58
N PRO A 188 -48.87 45.87 37.75
CA PRO A 188 -48.20 44.60 37.49
C PRO A 188 -47.90 44.42 35.99
N ALA A 189 -46.73 43.83 35.70
CA ALA A 189 -46.22 43.64 34.35
C ALA A 189 -47.17 42.79 33.49
N ALA A 190 -47.91 43.46 32.61
CA ALA A 190 -48.48 42.84 31.43
C ALA A 190 -47.34 42.50 30.46
N GLN A 191 -47.31 41.26 29.96
CA GLN A 191 -46.41 40.85 28.89
C GLN A 191 -46.53 41.85 27.74
N ALA A 192 -45.43 42.54 27.42
CA ALA A 192 -45.39 43.46 26.30
C ALA A 192 -45.66 42.67 25.02
N ALA A 193 -46.85 42.87 24.41
CA ALA A 193 -47.12 42.37 23.08
C ALA A 193 -46.11 42.99 22.12
N GLU A 194 -45.46 42.17 21.29
CA GLU A 194 -44.57 42.70 20.26
C GLU A 194 -45.33 43.70 19.37
N PRO A 195 -44.69 44.81 18.96
CA PRO A 195 -45.34 45.78 18.09
C PRO A 195 -45.76 45.09 16.78
N PHE A 196 -47.04 45.19 16.42
CA PHE A 196 -47.57 44.66 15.16
C PHE A 196 -46.89 45.36 13.98
N VAL A 197 -46.04 44.65 13.25
CA VAL A 197 -45.42 45.12 12.01
C VAL A 197 -46.17 44.47 10.83
N PRO A 198 -46.78 45.26 9.92
CA PRO A 198 -47.43 44.73 8.73
C PRO A 198 -46.46 43.94 7.82
N ASN A 199 -46.97 42.90 7.15
CA ASN A 199 -46.17 42.02 6.29
C ASN A 199 -45.39 42.76 5.19
N TYR A 200 -45.97 43.80 4.60
CA TYR A 200 -45.31 44.60 3.56
C TYR A 200 -44.10 45.39 4.09
N VAL A 201 -44.00 45.62 5.41
CA VAL A 201 -42.83 46.24 6.05
C VAL A 201 -41.86 45.18 6.56
N ALA A 202 -42.38 44.11 7.18
CA ALA A 202 -41.55 43.06 7.77
C ALA A 202 -40.84 42.16 6.74
N LEU A 203 -41.44 42.02 5.55
CA LEU A 203 -40.98 41.13 4.48
C LEU A 203 -40.58 41.89 3.22
N ASP A 204 -40.39 43.21 3.29
CA ASP A 204 -39.89 44.03 2.19
C ASP A 204 -38.57 43.44 1.64
N LYS A 205 -38.44 43.43 0.31
CA LYS A 205 -37.30 42.88 -0.46
C LYS A 205 -36.99 41.39 -0.24
N LYS A 206 -37.76 40.66 0.56
CA LYS A 206 -37.58 39.22 0.72
C LYS A 206 -38.33 38.50 -0.40
N VAL A 207 -37.58 37.99 -1.37
CA VAL A 207 -38.09 37.28 -2.54
C VAL A 207 -37.57 35.85 -2.51
N LEU A 208 -38.48 34.88 -2.63
CA LEU A 208 -38.10 33.48 -2.80
C LEU A 208 -37.87 33.21 -4.29
N ARG A 209 -36.72 32.63 -4.60
CA ARG A 209 -36.35 32.26 -5.96
C ARG A 209 -36.31 30.74 -6.09
N TYR A 210 -37.07 30.22 -7.05
CA TYR A 210 -37.09 28.83 -7.45
C TYR A 210 -36.63 28.68 -8.90
N PHE A 211 -35.99 27.57 -9.21
CA PHE A 211 -35.56 27.21 -10.55
C PHE A 211 -36.44 26.07 -11.05
N GLY A 212 -37.07 26.31 -12.20
CA GLY A 212 -37.93 25.34 -12.84
C GLY A 212 -37.63 25.18 -14.32
N PHE A 213 -38.27 24.20 -14.94
CA PHE A 213 -38.26 24.05 -16.38
C PHE A 213 -39.62 23.55 -16.88
N PHE A 214 -39.94 23.84 -18.13
CA PHE A 214 -41.07 23.21 -18.81
C PHE A 214 -40.61 22.66 -20.17
N ARG A 215 -41.33 21.66 -20.67
CA ARG A 215 -41.05 21.05 -21.98
C ARG A 215 -41.94 21.69 -23.04
N GLU A 216 -41.33 22.08 -24.15
CA GLU A 216 -42.01 22.64 -25.31
C GLU A 216 -41.83 21.68 -26.50
N PRO A 217 -42.91 21.11 -27.07
CA PRO A 217 -42.81 20.27 -28.26
C PRO A 217 -42.41 21.10 -29.49
N VAL A 218 -41.53 20.56 -30.33
CA VAL A 218 -41.01 21.23 -31.53
C VAL A 218 -41.20 20.31 -32.74
N PRO A 219 -42.26 20.50 -33.55
CA PRO A 219 -42.54 19.63 -34.68
C PRO A 219 -41.63 19.88 -35.90
N ASP A 220 -41.16 21.11 -36.08
CA ASP A 220 -40.55 21.56 -37.35
C ASP A 220 -39.01 21.51 -37.38
N SER A 221 -38.37 20.84 -36.41
CA SER A 221 -36.89 20.78 -36.32
C SER A 221 -36.35 19.39 -36.64
N PRO A 222 -35.31 19.27 -37.49
CA PRO A 222 -34.64 17.99 -37.75
C PRO A 222 -33.68 17.57 -36.62
N LEU A 223 -33.37 18.48 -35.68
CA LEU A 223 -32.39 18.25 -34.61
C LEU A 223 -33.05 17.90 -33.26
N GLU A 224 -34.30 18.30 -33.04
CA GLU A 224 -35.01 18.08 -31.78
C GLU A 224 -36.52 17.94 -32.03
N SER A 225 -37.18 17.07 -31.25
CA SER A 225 -38.66 16.92 -31.26
C SER A 225 -39.34 17.64 -30.10
N TRP A 226 -38.57 18.02 -29.08
CA TRP A 226 -38.99 18.80 -27.93
C TRP A 226 -37.76 19.49 -27.34
N ARG A 227 -37.96 20.59 -26.63
CA ARG A 227 -36.91 21.34 -25.94
C ARG A 227 -37.29 21.65 -24.50
N VAL A 228 -36.29 21.86 -23.65
CA VAL A 228 -36.47 22.29 -22.26
C VAL A 228 -36.20 23.77 -22.15
N ARG A 229 -37.17 24.53 -21.63
CA ARG A 229 -36.99 25.95 -21.31
C ARG A 229 -36.88 26.14 -19.81
N ARG A 230 -35.73 26.65 -19.38
CA ARG A 230 -35.43 26.91 -17.96
C ARG A 230 -36.07 28.23 -17.55
N VAL A 231 -36.72 28.26 -16.40
CA VAL A 231 -37.40 29.44 -15.87
C VAL A 231 -37.06 29.65 -14.41
N GLN A 232 -37.05 30.90 -14.00
CA GLN A 232 -36.93 31.32 -12.61
C GLN A 232 -38.29 31.82 -12.14
N LEU A 233 -38.77 31.27 -11.03
CA LEU A 233 -39.99 31.70 -10.37
C LEU A 233 -39.60 32.55 -9.17
N LEU A 234 -40.01 33.81 -9.18
CA LEU A 234 -39.78 34.78 -8.13
C LEU A 234 -41.10 34.98 -7.37
N TYR A 235 -41.12 34.61 -6.10
CA TYR A 235 -42.26 34.78 -5.20
C TYR A 235 -41.97 35.89 -4.19
N TYR A 236 -42.78 36.95 -4.21
CA TYR A 236 -42.61 38.13 -3.35
C TYR A 236 -43.35 37.91 -2.02
N LEU A 237 -42.61 37.87 -0.91
CA LEU A 237 -43.20 37.60 0.41
C LEU A 237 -44.04 38.76 0.96
N GLU A 238 -43.83 39.98 0.46
CA GLU A 238 -44.54 41.20 0.89
C GLU A 238 -46.05 41.16 0.60
N ASP A 239 -46.43 40.65 -0.58
CA ASP A 239 -47.81 40.70 -1.08
C ASP A 239 -48.32 39.34 -1.60
N GLY A 240 -47.46 38.33 -1.71
CA GLY A 240 -47.77 37.01 -2.26
C GLY A 240 -47.92 37.00 -3.79
N SER A 241 -47.32 37.97 -4.48
CA SER A 241 -47.27 38.00 -5.94
C SER A 241 -46.13 37.13 -6.50
N MET A 242 -46.26 36.73 -7.76
CA MET A 242 -45.28 35.90 -8.46
C MET A 242 -44.90 36.50 -9.81
N GLN A 243 -43.63 36.32 -10.18
CA GLN A 243 -43.09 36.66 -11.49
C GLN A 243 -42.34 35.45 -12.04
N VAL A 244 -42.48 35.16 -13.33
CA VAL A 244 -41.76 34.07 -14.00
C VAL A 244 -40.89 34.66 -15.09
N THR A 245 -39.59 34.40 -15.02
CA THR A 245 -38.59 34.94 -15.94
C THR A 245 -37.72 33.81 -16.49
N GLU A 246 -37.51 33.80 -17.80
CA GLU A 246 -36.54 32.93 -18.45
C GLU A 246 -35.19 33.66 -18.51
N PRO A 247 -34.13 33.12 -17.88
CA PRO A 247 -32.80 33.71 -17.96
C PRO A 247 -32.27 33.64 -19.40
N PRO A 248 -31.50 34.65 -19.86
CA PRO A 248 -30.96 34.65 -21.20
C PRO A 248 -29.91 33.53 -21.35
N GLU A 249 -30.05 32.71 -22.39
CA GLU A 249 -29.13 31.64 -22.74
C GLU A 249 -28.45 31.97 -24.07
N PRO A 250 -27.10 32.08 -24.10
CA PRO A 250 -26.38 32.47 -25.30
C PRO A 250 -26.65 31.46 -26.42
N ASN A 251 -26.81 31.95 -27.65
CA ASN A 251 -27.05 31.15 -28.85
C ASN A 251 -28.35 30.30 -28.83
N SER A 252 -29.30 30.56 -27.91
CA SER A 252 -30.59 29.86 -27.89
C SER A 252 -31.50 30.22 -29.08
N GLY A 253 -31.38 31.44 -29.61
CA GLY A 253 -32.18 31.92 -30.74
C GLY A 253 -33.66 32.19 -30.41
N LEU A 254 -34.09 31.94 -29.17
CA LEU A 254 -35.43 32.22 -28.67
C LEU A 254 -35.53 33.62 -28.06
N VAL A 255 -36.73 34.21 -28.13
CA VAL A 255 -37.03 35.44 -27.36
C VAL A 255 -37.17 35.07 -25.89
N GLN A 256 -36.23 35.55 -25.08
CA GLN A 256 -36.11 35.26 -23.64
C GLN A 256 -36.42 36.51 -22.81
N GLY A 257 -36.72 36.32 -21.52
CA GLY A 257 -37.04 37.41 -20.60
C GLY A 257 -38.24 37.10 -19.71
N THR A 258 -39.05 38.11 -19.37
CA THR A 258 -40.20 37.92 -18.47
C THR A 258 -41.35 37.22 -19.17
N LEU A 259 -41.65 35.99 -18.77
CA LEU A 259 -42.78 35.19 -19.28
C LEU A 259 -44.10 35.59 -18.60
N VAL A 260 -44.06 35.83 -17.29
CA VAL A 260 -45.22 36.25 -16.50
C VAL A 260 -44.83 37.45 -15.66
N ARG A 261 -45.52 38.58 -15.86
CA ARG A 261 -45.31 39.82 -15.09
C ARG A 261 -45.74 39.62 -13.64
N ARG A 262 -45.18 40.42 -12.72
CA ARG A 262 -45.48 40.34 -11.28
C ARG A 262 -46.98 40.57 -11.00
N HIS A 263 -47.68 39.53 -10.55
CA HIS A 263 -49.04 39.61 -10.01
C HIS A 263 -49.38 38.29 -9.27
N LYS A 264 -50.56 38.23 -8.63
CA LYS A 264 -51.04 37.02 -7.98
C LYS A 264 -51.55 36.02 -9.03
N ILE A 265 -50.86 34.89 -9.18
CA ILE A 265 -51.19 33.88 -10.19
C ILE A 265 -52.36 33.03 -9.65
N PRO A 266 -53.49 32.91 -10.38
CA PRO A 266 -54.59 32.05 -9.98
C PRO A 266 -54.26 30.57 -10.20
N CYS A 267 -54.65 29.70 -9.26
CA CYS A 267 -54.55 28.25 -9.39
C CYS A 267 -55.75 27.69 -10.20
N GLN A 268 -55.58 26.56 -10.90
CA GLN A 268 -56.64 25.95 -11.72
C GLN A 268 -57.86 25.47 -10.92
N GLY A 269 -57.71 25.21 -9.60
CA GLY A 269 -58.80 24.76 -8.72
C GLY A 269 -59.54 25.87 -7.97
N GLY A 270 -59.26 27.14 -8.27
CA GLY A 270 -59.71 28.30 -7.48
C GLY A 270 -58.77 28.60 -6.31
N GLY A 271 -58.47 29.89 -6.10
CA GLY A 271 -57.45 30.35 -5.15
C GLY A 271 -56.22 30.97 -5.83
N VAL A 272 -55.31 31.53 -5.03
CA VAL A 272 -54.04 32.12 -5.48
C VAL A 272 -52.92 31.14 -5.16
N LEU A 273 -51.99 30.96 -6.11
CA LEU A 273 -50.82 30.10 -5.95
C LEU A 273 -49.97 30.58 -4.76
N GLY A 274 -49.78 29.70 -3.77
CA GLY A 274 -49.12 30.02 -2.52
C GLY A 274 -47.78 29.32 -2.35
N LEU A 275 -47.11 29.60 -1.23
CA LEU A 275 -45.84 28.94 -0.87
C LEU A 275 -45.98 27.42 -0.68
N GLY A 276 -47.15 26.94 -0.26
CA GLY A 276 -47.42 25.51 -0.07
C GLY A 276 -47.45 24.71 -1.38
N ASP A 277 -47.68 25.38 -2.50
CA ASP A 277 -47.74 24.76 -3.83
C ASP A 277 -46.35 24.71 -4.51
N LEU A 278 -45.34 25.35 -3.90
CA LEU A 278 -43.98 25.51 -4.44
C LEU A 278 -42.98 24.60 -3.71
N ALA A 279 -43.00 23.31 -4.06
CA ALA A 279 -42.03 22.33 -3.57
C ALA A 279 -41.03 21.92 -4.66
N VAL A 280 -39.78 21.66 -4.28
CA VAL A 280 -38.76 21.12 -5.19
C VAL A 280 -39.14 19.68 -5.58
N GLY A 281 -39.29 19.42 -6.87
CA GLY A 281 -39.80 18.18 -7.44
C GLY A 281 -41.29 18.19 -7.79
N ALA A 282 -42.03 19.25 -7.42
CA ALA A 282 -43.45 19.38 -7.76
C ALA A 282 -43.64 20.04 -9.13
N ALA A 283 -44.72 19.63 -9.80
CA ALA A 283 -45.21 20.22 -11.03
C ALA A 283 -46.22 21.34 -10.70
N VAL A 284 -45.97 22.55 -11.17
CA VAL A 284 -46.82 23.71 -10.91
C VAL A 284 -47.40 24.20 -12.22
N ASN A 285 -48.72 24.25 -12.31
CA ASN A 285 -49.39 24.74 -13.50
C ASN A 285 -49.57 26.26 -13.46
N ILE A 286 -48.90 26.96 -14.37
CA ILE A 286 -48.96 28.42 -14.50
C ILE A 286 -49.50 28.73 -15.89
N TYR A 287 -50.71 29.28 -15.94
CA TYR A 287 -51.37 29.69 -17.21
C TYR A 287 -51.42 28.59 -18.29
N GLY A 288 -51.65 27.33 -17.87
CA GLY A 288 -51.74 26.19 -18.78
C GLY A 288 -50.40 25.57 -19.15
N ARG A 289 -49.29 26.03 -18.55
CA ARG A 289 -47.97 25.42 -18.69
C ARG A 289 -47.58 24.74 -17.38
N GLU A 290 -47.21 23.47 -17.48
CA GLU A 290 -46.67 22.69 -16.37
C GLU A 290 -45.17 22.99 -16.19
N VAL A 291 -44.83 23.68 -15.12
CA VAL A 291 -43.46 24.04 -14.75
C VAL A 291 -43.00 23.10 -13.65
N MET A 292 -41.97 22.31 -13.93
CA MET A 292 -41.32 21.42 -12.96
C MET A 292 -40.26 22.21 -12.19
N ILE A 293 -40.42 22.33 -10.87
CA ILE A 293 -39.42 22.98 -10.02
C ILE A 293 -38.31 21.96 -9.72
N PHE A 294 -37.07 22.22 -10.14
CA PHE A 294 -35.95 21.29 -9.94
C PHE A 294 -34.99 21.75 -8.85
N ASP A 295 -34.92 23.05 -8.57
CA ASP A 295 -34.02 23.60 -7.54
C ASP A 295 -34.61 24.86 -6.90
N ALA A 296 -34.06 25.26 -5.76
CA ALA A 296 -34.42 26.46 -5.03
C ALA A 296 -33.16 27.15 -4.52
N ASP A 297 -33.18 28.47 -4.49
CA ASP A 297 -32.07 29.29 -4.01
C ASP A 297 -31.75 29.01 -2.54
N THR A 298 -30.51 29.29 -2.16
CA THR A 298 -30.00 29.17 -0.78
C THR A 298 -30.90 29.89 0.23
N PHE A 299 -31.23 31.16 -0.03
CA PHE A 299 -32.15 31.94 0.79
C PHE A 299 -33.55 31.30 0.89
N THR A 300 -34.06 30.76 -0.22
CA THR A 300 -35.37 30.09 -0.26
C THR A 300 -35.37 28.83 0.62
N ARG A 301 -34.27 28.07 0.61
CA ARG A 301 -34.11 26.86 1.42
C ARG A 301 -34.06 27.18 2.92
N GLU A 302 -33.30 28.20 3.31
CA GLU A 302 -33.23 28.67 4.70
C GLU A 302 -34.59 29.18 5.19
N GLN A 303 -35.27 29.97 4.36
CA GLN A 303 -36.56 30.55 4.71
C GLN A 303 -37.68 29.50 4.79
N ALA A 304 -37.62 28.46 3.97
CA ALA A 304 -38.54 27.33 4.02
C ALA A 304 -38.28 26.44 5.25
N ALA A 305 -37.01 26.20 5.60
CA ALA A 305 -36.63 25.51 6.83
C ALA A 305 -37.08 26.26 8.09
N ALA A 306 -36.91 27.58 8.13
CA ALA A 306 -37.39 28.44 9.23
C ALA A 306 -38.91 28.42 9.43
N ARG A 307 -39.67 28.11 8.36
CA ARG A 307 -41.14 27.99 8.37
C ARG A 307 -41.62 26.55 8.60
N GLY A 308 -40.70 25.62 8.89
CA GLY A 308 -41.01 24.23 9.22
C GLY A 308 -41.28 23.31 8.01
N THR A 309 -40.94 23.74 6.79
CA THR A 309 -41.11 22.94 5.56
C THR A 309 -39.78 22.88 4.78
N PRO A 310 -38.82 22.02 5.13
CA PRO A 310 -37.55 21.92 4.43
C PRO A 310 -37.74 21.42 2.99
N LEU A 311 -37.10 22.10 2.02
CA LEU A 311 -37.18 21.74 0.60
C LEU A 311 -36.26 20.57 0.26
N ALA A 312 -36.71 19.70 -0.64
CA ALA A 312 -35.93 18.56 -1.17
C ALA A 312 -34.63 19.02 -1.90
N PRO A 313 -33.61 18.16 -2.00
CA PRO A 313 -32.38 18.47 -2.73
C PRO A 313 -32.66 18.71 -4.23
N ALA A 314 -31.72 19.38 -4.91
CA ALA A 314 -31.82 19.70 -6.34
C ALA A 314 -31.97 18.43 -7.19
N GLN A 315 -32.90 18.45 -8.14
CA GLN A 315 -33.14 17.34 -9.07
C GLN A 315 -32.43 17.59 -10.42
N PRO A 316 -31.94 16.53 -11.10
CA PRO A 316 -31.31 16.67 -12.39
C PRO A 316 -32.33 17.13 -13.45
N VAL A 317 -31.96 18.16 -14.21
CA VAL A 317 -32.76 18.64 -15.35
C VAL A 317 -32.54 17.69 -16.53
N PRO A 318 -33.60 17.28 -17.25
CA PRO A 318 -33.45 16.54 -18.49
C PRO A 318 -32.56 17.29 -19.49
N PRO A 319 -31.56 16.62 -20.09
CA PRO A 319 -30.70 17.26 -21.07
C PRO A 319 -31.51 17.69 -22.31
N ASN A 320 -31.17 18.85 -22.86
CA ASN A 320 -31.78 19.35 -24.09
C ASN A 320 -31.36 18.47 -25.28
N PRO A 321 -32.29 17.96 -26.10
CA PRO A 321 -31.95 17.15 -27.27
C PRO A 321 -31.01 17.88 -28.24
N ILE A 322 -31.16 19.20 -28.41
CA ILE A 322 -30.26 20.01 -29.24
C ILE A 322 -28.83 20.08 -28.70
N GLU A 323 -28.66 20.20 -27.37
CA GLU A 323 -27.33 20.19 -26.74
C GLU A 323 -26.64 18.85 -26.97
N GLN A 324 -27.37 17.75 -26.87
CA GLN A 324 -26.85 16.41 -27.13
C GLN A 324 -26.46 16.22 -28.61
N ALA A 325 -27.29 16.70 -29.53
CA ALA A 325 -27.02 16.62 -30.97
C ALA A 325 -25.79 17.48 -31.36
N LEU A 326 -25.66 18.67 -30.79
CA LEU A 326 -24.50 19.54 -30.99
C LEU A 326 -23.23 18.94 -30.37
N ALA A 327 -23.32 18.41 -29.15
CA ALA A 327 -22.21 17.73 -28.48
C ALA A 327 -21.75 16.48 -29.26
N ALA A 328 -22.68 15.73 -29.86
CA ALA A 328 -22.36 14.61 -30.72
C ALA A 328 -21.64 15.04 -32.01
N LYS A 329 -22.02 16.19 -32.59
CA LYS A 329 -21.37 16.77 -33.77
C LYS A 329 -20.02 17.40 -33.45
N SER A 330 -19.84 17.95 -32.26
CA SER A 330 -18.59 18.60 -31.83
C SER A 330 -17.57 17.62 -31.27
N LYS A 331 -17.94 16.34 -31.04
CA LYS A 331 -16.96 15.32 -30.67
C LYS A 331 -16.00 15.11 -31.85
N PRO A 332 -14.71 15.41 -31.70
CA PRO A 332 -13.74 15.13 -32.75
C PRO A 332 -13.73 13.63 -33.02
N SER A 333 -13.65 13.26 -34.30
CA SER A 333 -13.63 11.86 -34.72
C SER A 333 -12.40 11.13 -34.17
N GLY A 334 -12.63 10.33 -33.13
CA GLY A 334 -12.12 8.96 -33.00
C GLY A 334 -10.65 8.70 -32.67
N LEU A 335 -9.75 9.68 -32.73
CA LEU A 335 -8.34 9.43 -32.39
C LEU A 335 -7.80 10.51 -31.45
N SER A 336 -7.44 10.09 -30.25
CA SER A 336 -6.82 10.97 -29.28
C SER A 336 -5.40 11.31 -29.75
N ARG A 337 -4.94 12.54 -29.44
CA ARG A 337 -3.52 12.89 -29.57
C ARG A 337 -2.59 11.92 -28.84
N SER A 338 -3.09 11.22 -27.82
CA SER A 338 -2.34 10.22 -27.06
C SER A 338 -2.12 8.91 -27.80
N ASP A 339 -2.92 8.57 -28.81
CA ASP A 339 -2.83 7.27 -29.47
C ASP A 339 -1.52 7.14 -30.26
N PRO A 340 -0.84 5.97 -30.21
CA PRO A 340 0.43 5.76 -30.90
C PRO A 340 0.30 5.90 -32.42
N ASP A 341 -0.87 5.55 -32.97
CA ASP A 341 -1.17 5.60 -34.40
C ASP A 341 -1.89 6.90 -34.82
N SER A 342 -1.83 7.94 -33.97
CA SER A 342 -2.41 9.24 -34.31
C SER A 342 -1.73 9.83 -35.56
N PRO A 343 -2.50 10.34 -36.54
CA PRO A 343 -1.96 10.98 -37.74
C PRO A 343 -1.03 12.16 -37.42
N SER A 344 -1.22 12.82 -36.28
CA SER A 344 -0.33 13.90 -35.82
C SER A 344 1.08 13.40 -35.50
N LYS A 345 1.20 12.22 -34.86
CA LYS A 345 2.51 11.64 -34.49
C LYS A 345 3.25 11.13 -35.71
N PHE A 346 2.52 10.56 -36.67
CA PHE A 346 3.09 10.17 -37.95
C PHE A 346 3.64 11.39 -38.71
N ALA A 347 2.89 12.50 -38.73
CA ALA A 347 3.35 13.77 -39.31
C ALA A 347 4.60 14.33 -38.60
N GLU A 348 4.66 14.27 -37.27
CA GLU A 348 5.84 14.68 -36.50
C GLU A 348 7.09 13.82 -36.81
N ALA A 349 6.91 12.51 -36.99
CA ALA A 349 8.00 11.61 -37.38
C ALA A 349 8.52 11.89 -38.80
N LEU A 350 7.63 12.18 -39.75
CA LEU A 350 7.99 12.65 -41.10
C LEU A 350 8.77 13.96 -41.08
N LEU A 351 8.46 14.85 -40.13
CA LEU A 351 9.16 16.11 -39.90
C LEU A 351 10.49 15.93 -39.12
N GLY A 352 10.90 14.70 -38.83
CA GLY A 352 12.19 14.40 -38.21
C GLY A 352 12.26 14.63 -36.71
N ARG A 353 11.12 14.74 -36.01
CA ARG A 353 11.11 14.83 -34.55
C ARG A 353 11.32 13.45 -33.93
N GLU A 354 12.33 13.33 -33.06
CA GLU A 354 12.60 12.08 -32.35
C GLU A 354 11.61 11.85 -31.20
N PHE A 355 11.11 10.62 -31.09
CA PHE A 355 10.23 10.17 -30.01
C PHE A 355 11.04 9.45 -28.92
N ASN A 356 10.95 9.93 -27.68
CA ASN A 356 10.64 9.14 -26.47
C ASN A 356 11.06 9.86 -25.18
N SER A 357 10.12 10.49 -24.46
CA SER A 357 10.35 10.92 -23.08
C SER A 357 10.06 9.81 -22.07
N LYS A 358 8.98 9.03 -22.27
CA LYS A 358 8.55 8.01 -21.30
C LYS A 358 9.47 6.80 -21.20
N SER A 359 9.92 6.24 -22.33
CA SER A 359 10.83 5.09 -22.30
C SER A 359 12.22 5.47 -21.78
N LEU A 360 12.68 6.70 -22.06
CA LEU A 360 13.92 7.22 -21.51
C LEU A 360 13.80 7.41 -20.00
N GLN A 361 12.69 7.99 -19.52
CA GLN A 361 12.44 8.16 -18.09
C GLN A 361 12.45 6.81 -17.36
N GLN A 362 11.74 5.81 -17.87
CA GLN A 362 11.72 4.46 -17.28
C GLN A 362 13.11 3.79 -17.30
N PHE A 363 13.89 4.02 -18.36
CA PHE A 363 15.27 3.55 -18.43
C PHE A 363 16.21 4.25 -17.44
N LEU A 364 16.02 5.55 -17.19
CA LEU A 364 16.81 6.31 -16.22
C LEU A 364 16.47 5.93 -14.78
N GLU A 365 15.20 5.66 -14.49
CA GLU A 365 14.72 5.28 -13.16
C GLU A 365 15.12 3.85 -12.78
N HIS A 366 14.93 2.89 -13.70
CA HIS A 366 15.12 1.46 -13.44
C HIS A 366 16.32 0.86 -14.19
N GLY A 367 17.25 1.70 -14.65
CA GLY A 367 18.42 1.30 -15.41
C GLY A 367 19.33 0.36 -14.62
N GLY A 368 19.39 -0.91 -15.03
CA GLY A 368 20.19 -1.95 -14.38
C GLY A 368 19.42 -2.86 -13.42
N GLU A 369 18.12 -2.62 -13.20
CA GLU A 369 17.28 -3.51 -12.41
C GLU A 369 16.81 -4.72 -13.24
N VAL A 370 17.28 -5.91 -12.87
CA VAL A 370 16.92 -7.17 -13.51
C VAL A 370 16.39 -8.15 -12.48
N LEU A 371 15.14 -8.57 -12.67
CA LEU A 371 14.50 -9.57 -11.82
C LEU A 371 14.82 -10.95 -12.39
N ARG A 372 15.55 -11.76 -11.61
CA ARG A 372 15.89 -13.13 -11.99
C ARG A 372 14.99 -14.14 -11.28
N PHE A 373 14.41 -15.04 -12.07
CA PHE A 373 13.59 -16.16 -11.63
C PHE A 373 14.17 -17.48 -12.13
N TYR A 374 13.93 -18.54 -11.36
CA TYR A 374 14.28 -19.90 -11.72
C TYR A 374 13.01 -20.67 -12.08
N LEU A 375 13.00 -21.20 -13.30
CA LEU A 375 11.87 -21.89 -13.88
C LEU A 375 12.15 -23.38 -14.01
N LEU A 376 11.10 -24.16 -13.82
CA LEU A 376 11.04 -25.57 -14.17
C LEU A 376 9.99 -25.76 -15.26
N TRP A 377 10.36 -26.42 -16.35
CA TRP A 377 9.41 -26.89 -17.36
C TRP A 377 9.32 -28.40 -17.30
N ASN A 378 8.10 -28.91 -17.10
CA ASN A 378 7.83 -30.33 -17.27
C ASN A 378 7.63 -30.62 -18.76
N VAL A 379 8.61 -31.29 -19.36
CA VAL A 379 8.61 -31.61 -20.78
C VAL A 379 7.59 -32.74 -21.01
N PRO A 380 6.62 -32.57 -21.92
CA PRO A 380 5.67 -33.62 -22.23
C PRO A 380 6.38 -34.92 -22.64
N ALA A 381 5.80 -36.07 -22.29
CA ALA A 381 6.38 -37.39 -22.60
C ALA A 381 6.68 -37.57 -24.10
N GLU A 382 5.92 -36.92 -24.99
CA GLU A 382 6.11 -36.94 -26.45
C GLU A 382 7.45 -36.32 -26.90
N GLN A 383 8.02 -35.39 -26.12
CA GLN A 383 9.26 -34.67 -26.44
C GLN A 383 10.49 -35.24 -25.71
N GLY A 384 10.38 -36.45 -25.16
CA GLY A 384 11.45 -37.11 -24.42
C GLY A 384 11.22 -37.17 -22.91
N GLY A 385 10.21 -36.45 -22.40
CA GLY A 385 9.86 -36.43 -20.97
C GLY A 385 10.94 -35.82 -20.08
N GLY A 386 10.60 -35.60 -18.81
CA GLY A 386 11.52 -35.10 -17.78
C GLY A 386 11.35 -33.61 -17.48
N HIS A 387 12.37 -33.04 -16.85
CA HIS A 387 12.35 -31.68 -16.35
C HIS A 387 13.53 -30.89 -16.90
N ALA A 388 13.25 -29.69 -17.43
CA ALA A 388 14.27 -28.76 -17.90
C ALA A 388 14.26 -27.50 -17.03
N ARG A 389 15.46 -27.04 -16.64
CA ARG A 389 15.66 -25.87 -15.79
C ARG A 389 16.02 -24.65 -16.63
N PHE A 390 15.35 -23.53 -16.36
CA PHE A 390 15.61 -22.26 -17.05
C PHE A 390 15.79 -21.12 -16.05
N LYS A 391 16.48 -20.07 -16.51
CA LYS A 391 16.55 -18.77 -15.84
C LYS A 391 15.77 -17.77 -16.66
N LEU A 392 14.84 -17.06 -16.02
CA LEU A 392 14.13 -15.94 -16.62
C LEU A 392 14.70 -14.64 -16.06
N HIS A 393 15.14 -13.77 -16.94
CA HIS A 393 15.55 -12.41 -16.64
C HIS A 393 14.47 -11.46 -17.11
N PHE A 394 13.87 -10.70 -16.19
CA PHE A 394 12.90 -9.66 -16.51
C PHE A 394 13.55 -8.29 -16.29
N PHE A 395 13.59 -7.47 -17.33
CA PHE A 395 14.18 -6.14 -17.33
C PHE A 395 13.10 -5.11 -17.03
N VAL A 396 13.19 -4.45 -15.87
CA VAL A 396 12.16 -3.51 -15.41
C VAL A 396 12.12 -2.24 -16.27
N ALA A 397 13.30 -1.80 -16.75
CA ALA A 397 13.48 -0.60 -17.57
C ALA A 397 12.65 -0.57 -18.86
N ASP A 398 12.47 -1.71 -19.52
CA ASP A 398 11.74 -1.80 -20.79
C ASP A 398 10.62 -2.84 -20.80
N SER A 399 10.33 -3.44 -19.64
CA SER A 399 9.31 -4.49 -19.48
C SER A 399 9.49 -5.66 -20.46
N THR A 400 10.74 -6.00 -20.74
CA THR A 400 11.10 -7.16 -21.58
C THR A 400 11.62 -8.30 -20.72
N ALA A 401 11.58 -9.53 -21.25
CA ALA A 401 12.21 -10.66 -20.61
C ALA A 401 13.00 -11.51 -21.58
N GLU A 402 13.97 -12.23 -21.04
CA GLU A 402 14.82 -13.20 -21.71
C GLU A 402 14.79 -14.51 -20.93
N ILE A 403 14.83 -15.65 -21.64
CA ILE A 403 14.89 -16.97 -21.02
C ILE A 403 16.16 -17.67 -21.48
N MET A 404 16.94 -18.13 -20.50
CA MET A 404 18.17 -18.87 -20.72
C MET A 404 17.99 -20.30 -20.19
N GLU A 405 18.41 -21.27 -20.99
CA GLU A 405 18.45 -22.67 -20.55
C GLU A 405 19.65 -22.89 -19.63
N VAL A 406 19.44 -23.61 -18.54
CA VAL A 406 20.53 -24.03 -17.65
C VAL A 406 20.92 -25.45 -18.05
N PRO A 407 22.07 -25.64 -18.71
CA PRO A 407 22.46 -26.97 -19.16
C PRO A 407 22.79 -27.86 -17.97
N GLU A 408 22.20 -29.05 -17.95
CA GLU A 408 22.50 -30.07 -16.96
C GLU A 408 23.58 -31.02 -17.49
N ALA A 409 24.62 -31.25 -16.70
CA ALA A 409 25.72 -32.13 -17.09
C ALA A 409 25.21 -33.56 -17.33
N GLY A 410 25.61 -34.15 -18.46
CA GLY A 410 25.16 -35.49 -18.86
C GLY A 410 23.86 -35.53 -19.66
N THR A 411 23.27 -34.37 -19.99
CA THR A 411 22.17 -34.30 -20.95
C THR A 411 22.69 -34.29 -22.39
N GLY A 412 21.99 -34.95 -23.30
CA GLY A 412 22.32 -35.01 -24.74
C GLY A 412 21.84 -33.78 -25.52
N CYS A 413 21.36 -32.74 -24.85
CA CYS A 413 20.85 -31.52 -25.46
C CYS A 413 22.00 -30.61 -25.89
N ALA A 414 21.91 -30.03 -27.09
CA ALA A 414 22.89 -29.08 -27.57
C ALA A 414 22.85 -27.79 -26.73
N LEU A 415 24.03 -27.24 -26.43
CA LEU A 415 24.16 -26.03 -25.61
C LEU A 415 23.75 -24.79 -26.40
N PHE A 416 22.52 -24.32 -26.21
CA PHE A 416 22.07 -23.01 -26.68
C PHE A 416 22.08 -22.01 -25.51
N PRO A 417 22.84 -20.91 -25.61
CA PRO A 417 22.96 -19.94 -24.51
C PRO A 417 21.64 -19.20 -24.22
N THR A 418 20.77 -19.07 -25.21
CA THR A 418 19.49 -18.37 -25.08
C THR A 418 18.37 -19.24 -25.64
N PHE A 419 17.32 -19.44 -24.84
CA PHE A 419 16.13 -20.18 -25.25
C PHE A 419 15.09 -19.26 -25.87
N LEU A 420 14.86 -18.09 -25.24
CA LEU A 420 13.99 -17.04 -25.75
C LEU A 420 14.75 -15.72 -25.74
N LYS A 421 14.89 -15.10 -26.92
CA LYS A 421 15.52 -13.79 -27.07
C LYS A 421 14.77 -12.73 -26.27
N ARG A 422 15.51 -11.72 -25.79
CA ARG A 422 14.95 -10.56 -25.09
C ARG A 422 13.83 -9.92 -25.91
N GLY A 423 12.65 -9.83 -25.33
CA GLY A 423 11.49 -9.18 -25.92
C GLY A 423 10.32 -9.08 -24.94
N PRO A 424 9.26 -8.34 -25.30
CA PRO A 424 8.05 -8.31 -24.50
C PRO A 424 7.42 -9.71 -24.45
N LEU A 425 7.12 -10.20 -23.25
CA LEU A 425 6.44 -11.49 -23.08
C LEU A 425 4.92 -11.28 -23.21
N PRO A 426 4.25 -11.86 -24.22
CA PRO A 426 2.80 -11.77 -24.34
C PRO A 426 2.08 -12.71 -23.35
N LYS A 427 1.07 -12.18 -22.64
CA LYS A 427 0.12 -12.98 -21.85
C LYS A 427 -0.90 -13.70 -22.73
N VAL A 428 -1.30 -13.04 -23.82
CA VAL A 428 -2.34 -13.52 -24.73
C VAL A 428 -1.67 -14.09 -25.99
N ALA A 429 -2.14 -15.26 -26.43
CA ALA A 429 -1.79 -15.80 -27.74
C ALA A 429 -2.49 -14.97 -28.84
N LYS A 430 -2.02 -13.75 -29.10
CA LYS A 430 -2.48 -13.00 -30.28
C LYS A 430 -1.86 -13.62 -31.52
N VAL A 431 -2.72 -14.20 -32.36
CA VAL A 431 -2.38 -14.65 -33.72
C VAL A 431 -2.08 -13.41 -34.55
N GLY A 432 -0.95 -13.44 -35.26
CA GLY A 432 -0.32 -12.29 -35.89
C GLY A 432 -1.16 -11.53 -36.91
N GLY A 433 -0.72 -10.31 -37.21
CA GLY A 433 -0.99 -9.66 -38.48
C GLY A 433 0.16 -9.95 -39.46
N GLY A 434 -0.17 -10.36 -40.69
CA GLY A 434 0.81 -10.70 -41.73
C GLY A 434 1.58 -9.49 -42.30
N LEU A 435 1.37 -8.29 -41.77
CA LEU A 435 2.02 -7.05 -42.18
C LEU A 435 3.01 -6.58 -41.10
N PRO A 436 4.18 -6.04 -41.49
CA PRO A 436 5.12 -5.46 -40.54
C PRO A 436 4.43 -4.34 -39.74
N GLY A 437 4.39 -4.49 -38.41
CA GLY A 437 3.74 -3.53 -37.50
C GLY A 437 2.39 -3.98 -36.91
N GLN A 438 1.66 -4.91 -37.55
CA GLN A 438 0.36 -5.40 -37.05
C GLN A 438 0.44 -6.44 -35.90
N GLY A 439 1.60 -6.57 -35.26
CA GLY A 439 1.84 -7.47 -34.13
C GLY A 439 2.39 -6.77 -32.90
N ARG A 440 2.36 -5.43 -32.84
CA ARG A 440 2.89 -4.69 -31.69
C ARG A 440 1.99 -4.98 -30.49
N LEU A 441 2.56 -5.69 -29.51
CA LEU A 441 1.89 -5.98 -28.26
C LEU A 441 1.70 -4.66 -27.49
N ALA A 442 0.48 -4.41 -27.05
CA ALA A 442 0.22 -3.33 -26.12
C ALA A 442 0.85 -3.68 -24.76
N PRO A 443 1.34 -2.69 -23.98
CA PRO A 443 1.94 -2.96 -22.67
C PRO A 443 1.03 -3.74 -21.71
N GLU A 444 -0.28 -3.56 -21.84
CA GLU A 444 -1.31 -4.26 -21.06
C GLU A 444 -1.46 -5.75 -21.39
N ASP A 445 -1.11 -6.14 -22.62
CA ASP A 445 -1.11 -7.55 -23.06
C ASP A 445 0.19 -8.28 -22.67
N CYS A 446 1.17 -7.56 -22.14
CA CYS A 446 2.47 -8.09 -21.77
C CYS A 446 2.53 -8.44 -20.28
N PHE A 447 3.42 -9.38 -19.93
CA PHE A 447 3.72 -9.69 -18.54
C PHE A 447 4.34 -8.50 -17.83
N THR A 448 3.82 -8.20 -16.65
CA THR A 448 4.37 -7.20 -15.73
C THR A 448 5.03 -7.92 -14.56
N PRO A 449 5.91 -7.25 -13.79
CA PRO A 449 6.50 -7.84 -12.58
C PRO A 449 5.44 -8.39 -11.61
N ALA A 450 4.28 -7.73 -11.49
CA ALA A 450 3.23 -8.16 -10.57
C ALA A 450 2.63 -9.55 -10.90
N ASP A 451 2.73 -9.98 -12.17
CA ASP A 451 2.21 -11.27 -12.65
C ASP A 451 3.18 -12.43 -12.40
N LEU A 452 4.47 -12.15 -12.18
CA LEU A 452 5.51 -13.15 -11.95
C LEU A 452 5.66 -13.41 -10.45
N ARG A 453 5.25 -14.60 -9.98
CA ARG A 453 5.32 -14.97 -8.55
C ARG A 453 5.91 -16.35 -8.36
N VAL A 454 6.64 -16.55 -7.27
CA VAL A 454 7.17 -17.86 -6.88
C VAL A 454 6.00 -18.79 -6.55
N GLY A 455 6.05 -20.03 -7.05
CA GLY A 455 4.98 -21.02 -6.96
C GLY A 455 3.90 -20.92 -8.03
N SER A 456 3.87 -19.85 -8.83
CA SER A 456 2.91 -19.72 -9.93
C SER A 456 3.41 -20.40 -11.22
N THR A 457 2.47 -20.89 -12.02
CA THR A 457 2.75 -21.42 -13.36
C THR A 457 2.46 -20.35 -14.41
N VAL A 458 3.48 -19.98 -15.18
CA VAL A 458 3.41 -18.96 -16.23
C VAL A 458 3.38 -19.64 -17.58
N ASN A 459 2.39 -19.29 -18.41
CA ASN A 459 2.31 -19.77 -19.78
C ASN A 459 3.07 -18.83 -20.72
N ILE A 460 4.18 -19.30 -21.28
CA ILE A 460 5.03 -18.55 -22.20
C ILE A 460 4.99 -19.26 -23.56
N LEU A 461 4.36 -18.63 -24.56
CA LEU A 461 4.25 -19.14 -25.93
C LEU A 461 3.71 -20.59 -26.01
N GLY A 462 2.76 -20.94 -25.14
CA GLY A 462 2.14 -22.27 -25.10
C GLY A 462 2.89 -23.30 -24.24
N ARG A 463 3.96 -22.90 -23.54
CA ARG A 463 4.70 -23.74 -22.58
C ARG A 463 4.44 -23.27 -21.16
N ALA A 464 3.99 -24.17 -20.30
CA ALA A 464 3.71 -23.88 -18.89
C ALA A 464 4.98 -24.06 -18.04
N PHE A 465 5.56 -22.94 -17.61
CA PHE A 465 6.74 -22.91 -16.73
C PHE A 465 6.32 -22.70 -15.28
N LEU A 466 6.82 -23.53 -14.36
CA LEU A 466 6.67 -23.33 -12.92
C LEU A 466 7.82 -22.45 -12.42
N ILE A 467 7.52 -21.29 -11.82
CA ILE A 467 8.52 -20.50 -11.09
C ILE A 467 8.71 -21.15 -9.72
N TYR A 468 9.88 -21.69 -9.43
CA TYR A 468 10.13 -22.35 -8.14
C TYR A 468 11.00 -21.52 -7.19
N ASP A 469 11.87 -20.65 -7.71
CA ASP A 469 12.71 -19.79 -6.89
C ASP A 469 12.99 -18.45 -7.61
N CYS A 470 13.49 -17.47 -6.88
CA CYS A 470 13.94 -16.18 -7.40
C CYS A 470 15.26 -15.75 -6.73
N ASP A 471 15.93 -14.75 -7.28
CA ASP A 471 17.14 -14.15 -6.69
C ASP A 471 16.82 -13.40 -5.38
N ALA A 472 17.77 -13.32 -4.45
CA ALA A 472 17.72 -12.42 -3.30
C ALA A 472 17.48 -10.94 -3.67
N ALA A 473 18.08 -10.44 -4.76
CA ALA A 473 17.83 -9.11 -5.31
C ALA A 473 16.38 -8.94 -5.75
N THR A 474 15.83 -9.93 -6.47
CA THR A 474 14.41 -9.97 -6.84
C THR A 474 13.52 -9.93 -5.59
N ARG A 475 13.82 -10.76 -4.56
CA ARG A 475 13.07 -10.76 -3.30
C ARG A 475 13.06 -9.39 -2.62
N LYS A 476 14.22 -8.71 -2.59
CA LYS A 476 14.35 -7.36 -2.04
C LYS A 476 13.51 -6.36 -2.85
N TRP A 477 13.59 -6.41 -4.17
CA TRP A 477 12.85 -5.52 -5.06
C TRP A 477 11.33 -5.66 -4.88
N TYR A 478 10.79 -6.88 -4.80
CA TYR A 478 9.36 -7.12 -4.56
C TYR A 478 8.89 -6.61 -3.19
N LYS A 479 9.75 -6.69 -2.18
CA LYS A 479 9.46 -6.15 -0.85
C LYS A 479 9.39 -4.62 -0.86
N GLU A 480 10.30 -3.97 -1.57
CA GLU A 480 10.41 -2.50 -1.63
C GLU A 480 9.36 -1.85 -2.54
N HIS A 481 9.12 -2.41 -3.73
CA HIS A 481 8.24 -1.81 -4.74
C HIS A 481 6.79 -2.29 -4.69
N LEU A 482 6.56 -3.54 -4.31
CA LEU A 482 5.23 -4.16 -4.33
C LEU A 482 4.72 -4.55 -2.93
N GLY A 483 5.55 -4.42 -1.89
CA GLY A 483 5.15 -4.66 -0.50
C GLY A 483 4.91 -6.12 -0.12
N TYR A 484 5.43 -7.09 -0.88
CA TYR A 484 5.19 -8.51 -0.60
C TYR A 484 5.95 -9.02 0.64
N ALA A 485 5.32 -9.93 1.37
CA ALA A 485 5.93 -10.61 2.51
C ALA A 485 6.95 -11.67 2.06
N ALA A 486 8.02 -11.86 2.85
CA ALA A 486 9.10 -12.80 2.52
C ALA A 486 8.61 -14.27 2.41
N SER A 487 7.51 -14.62 3.08
CA SER A 487 6.89 -15.95 3.01
C SER A 487 6.25 -16.25 1.66
N GLU A 488 5.74 -15.24 0.95
CA GLU A 488 5.11 -15.41 -0.37
C GLU A 488 6.15 -15.59 -1.50
N LEU A 489 7.42 -15.29 -1.21
CA LEU A 489 8.56 -15.45 -2.11
C LEU A 489 9.49 -16.59 -1.66
N ALA A 490 9.00 -17.46 -0.77
CA ALA A 490 9.75 -18.63 -0.31
C ALA A 490 9.95 -19.63 -1.46
N PRO A 491 11.15 -20.22 -1.60
CA PRO A 491 11.42 -21.19 -2.65
C PRO A 491 10.54 -22.43 -2.49
N VAL A 492 10.00 -22.92 -3.60
CA VAL A 492 9.25 -24.17 -3.68
C VAL A 492 10.23 -25.32 -3.91
N SER A 493 10.14 -26.36 -3.08
CA SER A 493 10.96 -27.57 -3.28
C SER A 493 10.46 -28.36 -4.49
N VAL A 494 11.34 -28.58 -5.46
CA VAL A 494 11.10 -29.32 -6.70
C VAL A 494 12.00 -30.56 -6.77
N GLU A 495 12.66 -30.93 -5.66
CA GLU A 495 13.51 -32.11 -5.63
C GLU A 495 12.64 -33.37 -5.68
N GLU A 496 12.84 -34.18 -6.70
CA GLU A 496 12.26 -35.51 -6.73
C GLU A 496 12.91 -36.36 -5.64
N GLN A 497 12.09 -37.08 -4.86
CA GLN A 497 12.61 -38.07 -3.93
C GLN A 497 13.36 -39.13 -4.72
N LYS A 498 14.70 -39.14 -4.58
CA LYS A 498 15.54 -40.16 -5.19
C LYS A 498 15.07 -41.51 -4.67
N ARG A 499 14.49 -42.32 -5.56
CA ARG A 499 14.12 -43.70 -5.22
C ARG A 499 15.38 -44.46 -4.90
N GLU A 500 15.52 -44.88 -3.65
CA GLU A 500 16.59 -45.79 -3.27
C GLU A 500 16.39 -47.10 -4.03
N ALA A 501 17.45 -47.57 -4.67
CA ALA A 501 17.40 -48.84 -5.36
C ALA A 501 17.11 -49.94 -4.32
N PRO A 502 16.18 -50.87 -4.59
CA PRO A 502 15.92 -51.97 -3.68
C PRO A 502 17.22 -52.77 -3.51
N GLN A 503 17.72 -52.85 -2.28
CA GLN A 503 18.88 -53.68 -1.99
C GLN A 503 18.42 -55.14 -1.98
N PRO A 504 19.04 -56.03 -2.76
CA PRO A 504 18.66 -57.44 -2.76
C PRO A 504 18.90 -58.02 -1.37
N GLU A 505 17.86 -58.64 -0.80
CA GLU A 505 18.00 -59.37 0.45
C GLU A 505 18.93 -60.57 0.24
N LEU A 506 19.80 -60.82 1.23
CA LEU A 506 20.71 -61.96 1.16
C LEU A 506 19.91 -63.26 1.24
N PRO A 507 20.18 -64.23 0.35
CA PRO A 507 19.45 -65.49 0.38
C PRO A 507 19.71 -66.24 1.69
N PRO A 508 18.73 -67.05 2.16
CA PRO A 508 18.90 -67.84 3.37
C PRO A 508 20.06 -68.83 3.23
N TRP A 509 20.76 -69.07 4.33
CA TRP A 509 21.89 -70.02 4.36
C TRP A 509 21.46 -71.43 3.95
N THR A 510 22.21 -72.04 3.03
CA THR A 510 21.89 -73.32 2.39
C THR A 510 22.15 -74.55 3.26
N GLY A 511 22.77 -74.40 4.43
CA GLY A 511 23.09 -75.52 5.32
C GLY A 511 24.46 -76.16 5.09
N ILE A 512 25.20 -75.72 4.06
CA ILE A 512 26.51 -76.26 3.67
C ILE A 512 27.61 -75.24 4.02
N GLY A 513 28.67 -75.70 4.68
CA GLY A 513 29.77 -74.83 5.15
C GLY A 513 29.42 -74.06 6.43
N SER A 514 30.25 -73.09 6.83
CA SER A 514 29.89 -72.15 7.90
C SER A 514 29.08 -70.98 7.34
N PRO A 515 28.07 -70.45 8.05
CA PRO A 515 27.28 -69.32 7.59
C PRO A 515 28.12 -68.12 7.11
N GLU A 516 29.22 -67.80 7.80
CA GLU A 516 30.13 -66.71 7.42
C GLU A 516 30.84 -66.93 6.08
N ASP A 517 31.16 -68.18 5.78
CA ASP A 517 31.91 -68.57 4.59
C ASP A 517 30.96 -68.66 3.39
N SER A 518 29.80 -69.28 3.58
CA SER A 518 28.72 -69.29 2.58
C SER A 518 28.25 -67.88 2.22
N LEU A 519 28.22 -66.96 3.18
CA LEU A 519 27.88 -65.55 2.96
C LEU A 519 28.82 -64.87 1.96
N GLN A 520 30.11 -65.24 1.95
CA GLN A 520 31.09 -64.63 1.03
C GLN A 520 30.80 -64.97 -0.44
N ASN A 521 30.21 -66.14 -0.71
CA ASN A 521 29.75 -66.50 -2.05
C ASN A 521 28.61 -65.60 -2.55
N CYS A 522 27.76 -65.12 -1.64
CA CYS A 522 26.68 -64.20 -1.97
C CYS A 522 27.17 -62.75 -2.08
N LEU A 523 28.19 -62.37 -1.31
CA LEU A 523 28.71 -61.01 -1.28
C LEU A 523 29.67 -60.69 -2.44
N LYS A 524 30.44 -61.68 -2.92
CA LYS A 524 31.49 -61.47 -3.93
C LYS A 524 31.52 -62.63 -4.92
N LEU A 525 31.76 -62.30 -6.20
CA LEU A 525 31.96 -63.29 -7.26
C LEU A 525 33.15 -64.23 -6.98
N VAL A 526 34.25 -63.67 -6.49
CA VAL A 526 35.39 -64.44 -5.99
C VAL A 526 35.33 -64.41 -4.47
N PRO A 527 34.93 -65.52 -3.82
CA PRO A 527 34.76 -65.55 -2.38
C PRO A 527 36.11 -65.33 -1.71
N LYS A 528 36.12 -64.42 -0.74
CA LYS A 528 37.29 -64.19 0.11
C LYS A 528 37.07 -64.92 1.43
N PRO A 529 38.10 -65.57 1.99
CA PRO A 529 37.97 -66.20 3.30
C PRO A 529 37.47 -65.18 4.35
N PRO A 530 36.51 -65.56 5.21
CA PRO A 530 36.05 -64.68 6.26
C PRO A 530 37.22 -64.31 7.19
N LYS A 531 37.36 -63.02 7.48
CA LYS A 531 38.41 -62.53 8.38
C LYS A 531 38.02 -62.83 9.82
N LYS A 532 38.90 -63.49 10.56
CA LYS A 532 38.78 -63.64 12.02
C LYS A 532 39.11 -62.32 12.69
N ASP A 533 38.44 -62.05 13.82
CA ASP A 533 38.77 -60.91 14.67
C ASP A 533 40.11 -61.16 15.38
N GLN A 534 41.20 -60.74 14.73
CA GLN A 534 42.56 -60.94 15.21
C GLN A 534 42.82 -60.20 16.52
N TYR A 535 42.17 -59.05 16.72
CA TYR A 535 42.33 -58.24 17.93
C TYR A 535 41.74 -58.96 19.13
N ARG A 536 40.50 -59.47 18.99
CA ARG A 536 39.86 -60.27 20.03
C ARG A 536 40.68 -61.52 20.37
N TRP A 537 41.22 -62.19 19.35
CA TRP A 537 42.05 -63.37 19.57
C TRP A 537 43.32 -63.04 20.36
N GLN A 538 44.05 -61.99 19.99
CA GLN A 538 45.29 -61.60 20.67
C GLN A 538 45.08 -61.18 22.13
N GLN A 539 43.99 -60.47 22.41
CA GLN A 539 43.73 -59.95 23.76
C GLN A 539 43.10 -60.99 24.68
N LEU A 540 42.20 -61.82 24.17
CA LEU A 540 41.36 -62.71 24.99
C LEU A 540 41.79 -64.18 24.94
N ASP A 541 42.95 -64.52 24.36
CA ASP A 541 43.46 -65.90 24.25
C ASP A 541 43.56 -66.60 25.62
N HIS A 542 43.98 -65.86 26.65
CA HIS A 542 44.14 -66.36 28.01
C HIS A 542 42.84 -66.34 28.82
N VAL A 543 41.75 -65.78 28.29
CA VAL A 543 40.50 -65.60 29.01
C VAL A 543 39.55 -66.78 28.71
N VAL A 544 39.33 -67.61 29.73
CA VAL A 544 38.42 -68.76 29.68
C VAL A 544 37.41 -68.66 30.81
N LEU A 545 36.12 -68.57 30.45
CA LEU A 545 35.02 -68.56 31.42
C LEU A 545 34.63 -70.00 31.75
N ARG A 546 34.60 -70.35 33.03
CA ARG A 546 34.30 -71.72 33.49
C ARG A 546 33.07 -71.70 34.38
N TYR A 547 32.13 -72.60 34.08
CA TYR A 547 30.89 -72.75 34.81
C TYR A 547 30.66 -74.20 35.21
N GLU A 548 30.19 -74.44 36.42
CA GLU A 548 29.67 -75.73 36.85
C GLU A 548 28.22 -75.87 36.35
N ALA A 549 27.91 -76.95 35.65
CA ALA A 549 26.62 -77.19 35.04
C ALA A 549 26.05 -78.56 35.40
N VAL A 550 24.72 -78.65 35.45
CA VAL A 550 23.97 -79.89 35.68
C VAL A 550 22.97 -80.08 34.54
N LEU A 551 22.72 -81.33 34.17
CA LEU A 551 21.73 -81.67 33.14
C LEU A 551 20.30 -81.44 33.66
N GLU A 552 19.48 -80.76 32.85
CA GLU A 552 18.06 -80.54 33.09
C GLU A 552 17.21 -81.35 32.10
N PRO A 553 16.09 -81.97 32.53
CA PRO A 553 15.20 -82.70 31.63
C PRO A 553 14.66 -81.78 30.55
N SER A 554 14.73 -82.16 29.27
CA SER A 554 14.14 -81.39 28.16
C SER A 554 12.83 -82.01 27.72
N GLN A 555 11.94 -81.23 27.08
CA GLN A 555 10.67 -81.74 26.53
C GLN A 555 10.87 -82.94 25.58
N ALA A 556 12.00 -83.01 24.89
CA ALA A 556 12.32 -84.08 23.94
C ALA A 556 13.05 -85.29 24.56
N LYS A 557 13.70 -85.15 25.72
CA LYS A 557 14.50 -86.21 26.36
C LYS A 557 14.40 -86.13 27.89
N GLN A 558 13.78 -87.14 28.48
CA GLN A 558 13.76 -87.33 29.93
C GLN A 558 15.13 -87.81 30.43
N LEU A 559 15.53 -87.36 31.61
CA LEU A 559 16.80 -87.77 32.22
C LEU A 559 16.71 -89.21 32.75
N ILE A 560 17.75 -89.99 32.49
CA ILE A 560 17.96 -91.28 33.14
C ILE A 560 18.45 -91.01 34.57
N LYS A 561 18.11 -91.89 35.54
CA LYS A 561 18.51 -91.73 36.95
C LYS A 561 20.03 -91.52 37.14
N ILE A 562 20.85 -92.10 36.27
CA ILE A 562 22.32 -91.96 36.27
C ILE A 562 22.75 -90.56 35.83
N ASP A 563 22.02 -89.93 34.89
CA ASP A 563 22.37 -88.60 34.35
C ASP A 563 22.00 -87.45 35.29
N ALA A 564 21.07 -87.67 36.22
CA ALA A 564 20.56 -86.63 37.12
C ALA A 564 21.58 -86.15 38.17
N GLY A 565 22.59 -86.97 38.47
CA GLY A 565 23.66 -86.64 39.42
C GLY A 565 24.96 -86.15 38.78
N ARG A 566 25.04 -86.10 37.44
CA ARG A 566 26.27 -85.77 36.72
C ARG A 566 26.51 -84.26 36.73
N ARG A 567 27.74 -83.88 37.06
CA ARG A 567 28.21 -82.48 37.06
C ARG A 567 29.19 -82.29 35.93
N PHE A 568 29.06 -81.17 35.25
CA PHE A 568 29.87 -80.82 34.09
C PHE A 568 30.54 -79.48 34.34
N VAL A 569 31.70 -79.28 33.72
CA VAL A 569 32.39 -78.00 33.64
C VAL A 569 32.27 -77.51 32.20
N VAL A 570 31.52 -76.42 32.03
CA VAL A 570 31.39 -75.71 30.76
C VAL A 570 32.50 -74.67 30.70
N SER A 571 33.42 -74.84 29.75
CA SER A 571 34.51 -73.88 29.49
C SER A 571 34.21 -73.13 28.20
N PHE A 572 34.09 -71.81 28.27
CA PHE A 572 33.91 -70.91 27.13
C PHE A 572 35.17 -70.11 26.89
N PHE A 573 35.72 -70.21 25.68
CA PHE A 573 36.96 -69.55 25.29
C PHE A 573 36.63 -68.23 24.60
N MET A 574 37.04 -67.11 25.20
CA MET A 574 36.65 -65.77 24.74
C MET A 574 37.29 -65.36 23.40
N ALA A 575 38.46 -65.91 23.10
CA ALA A 575 39.26 -65.61 21.91
C ALA A 575 38.60 -66.04 20.59
N ASP A 576 37.95 -67.20 20.57
CA ASP A 576 37.33 -67.79 19.38
C ASP A 576 35.83 -68.09 19.56
N GLN A 577 35.26 -67.72 20.71
CA GLN A 577 33.86 -67.96 21.08
C GLN A 577 33.48 -69.45 20.95
N THR A 578 34.41 -70.34 21.34
CA THR A 578 34.16 -71.78 21.36
C THR A 578 33.77 -72.25 22.75
N LEU A 579 32.99 -73.33 22.82
CA LEU A 579 32.52 -73.93 24.06
C LEU A 579 32.99 -75.39 24.11
N ALA A 580 33.46 -75.82 25.27
CA ALA A 580 33.78 -77.21 25.58
C ALA A 580 33.06 -77.62 26.86
N VAL A 581 32.57 -78.85 26.92
CA VAL A 581 31.94 -79.42 28.12
C VAL A 581 32.77 -80.59 28.58
N PHE A 582 33.26 -80.53 29.81
CA PHE A 582 34.11 -81.56 30.41
C PHE A 582 33.46 -82.12 31.67
N GLU A 583 33.44 -83.44 31.79
CA GLU A 583 32.97 -84.12 32.98
C GLU A 583 34.18 -84.55 33.82
N PRO A 584 34.35 -84.01 35.04
CA PRO A 584 35.42 -84.45 35.93
C PRO A 584 35.19 -85.92 36.34
N PRO A 585 36.23 -86.77 36.33
CA PRO A 585 36.09 -88.16 36.73
C PRO A 585 35.72 -88.27 38.21
N GLN A 586 34.65 -89.00 38.52
CA GLN A 586 34.18 -89.24 39.88
C GLN A 586 34.45 -90.70 40.28
N PRO A 587 35.20 -90.96 41.37
CA PRO A 587 35.43 -92.32 41.84
C PRO A 587 34.11 -92.99 42.22
N ASN A 588 33.98 -94.29 41.95
CA ASN A 588 32.80 -95.11 42.27
C ASN A 588 31.48 -94.69 41.59
N SER A 589 31.52 -93.84 40.55
CA SER A 589 30.32 -93.41 39.81
C SER A 589 29.85 -94.40 38.73
N GLY A 590 30.74 -95.29 38.26
CA GLY A 590 30.46 -96.22 37.16
C GLY A 590 30.40 -95.56 35.77
N VAL A 591 30.62 -94.25 35.67
CA VAL A 591 30.65 -93.49 34.40
C VAL A 591 32.06 -92.96 34.16
N PRO A 592 32.68 -93.22 32.99
CA PRO A 592 33.97 -92.64 32.68
C PRO A 592 33.81 -91.12 32.50
N GLY A 593 34.57 -90.34 33.28
CA GLY A 593 34.69 -88.90 33.06
C GLY A 593 35.46 -88.59 31.77
N GLY A 594 35.41 -87.34 31.31
CA GLY A 594 36.12 -86.92 30.11
C GLY A 594 35.43 -85.80 29.35
N LYS A 595 35.83 -85.62 28.09
CA LYS A 595 35.23 -84.61 27.21
C LYS A 595 33.82 -85.05 26.82
N PHE A 596 32.82 -84.31 27.27
CA PHE A 596 31.43 -84.52 26.92
C PHE A 596 31.06 -83.80 25.61
N LEU A 597 31.60 -82.59 25.42
CA LEU A 597 31.55 -81.85 24.17
C LEU A 597 32.95 -81.31 23.88
N GLU A 598 33.53 -81.72 22.74
CA GLU A 598 34.80 -81.18 22.27
C GLU A 598 34.67 -79.68 21.94
N ARG A 599 35.76 -78.93 22.10
CA ARG A 599 35.83 -77.48 21.87
C ARG A 599 35.37 -77.16 20.45
N ARG A 600 34.22 -76.49 20.32
CA ARG A 600 33.66 -76.04 19.05
C ARG A 600 32.74 -74.83 19.26
N ARG A 601 32.44 -74.10 18.18
CA ARG A 601 31.38 -73.07 18.22
C ARG A 601 30.02 -73.77 18.20
N VAL A 602 29.07 -73.22 18.95
CA VAL A 602 27.71 -73.74 19.10
C VAL A 602 26.71 -72.66 18.70
N TYR A 603 25.65 -73.05 17.99
CA TYR A 603 24.58 -72.15 17.58
C TYR A 603 23.60 -71.87 18.72
N LYS A 604 22.94 -70.71 18.70
CA LYS A 604 21.85 -70.40 19.63
C LYS A 604 20.65 -71.35 19.41
N PRO A 605 19.87 -71.68 20.46
CA PRO A 605 18.69 -72.52 20.31
C PRO A 605 17.70 -71.88 19.32
N GLY A 606 17.27 -72.65 18.30
CA GLY A 606 16.29 -72.21 17.29
C GLY A 606 16.84 -71.38 16.13
N ASN A 607 18.08 -70.87 16.20
CA ASN A 607 18.70 -70.11 15.11
C ASN A 607 19.96 -70.84 14.60
N LYS A 608 19.98 -71.16 13.30
CA LYS A 608 21.10 -71.87 12.66
C LYS A 608 22.22 -70.97 12.13
N VAL A 609 22.07 -69.65 12.28
CA VAL A 609 23.01 -68.63 11.76
C VAL A 609 23.71 -67.88 12.90
N ALA A 610 23.05 -67.72 14.05
CA ALA A 610 23.62 -67.01 15.20
C ALA A 610 24.41 -67.95 16.13
N TRP A 611 25.63 -67.55 16.47
CA TRP A 611 26.48 -68.24 17.46
C TRP A 611 26.11 -67.84 18.89
N LEU A 612 26.34 -68.78 19.82
CA LEU A 612 26.27 -68.51 21.25
C LEU A 612 27.36 -67.50 21.64
N THR A 613 26.98 -66.45 22.37
CA THR A 613 27.88 -65.39 22.84
C THR A 613 28.06 -65.45 24.34
N GLU A 614 29.02 -64.69 24.87
CA GLU A 614 29.26 -64.56 26.31
C GLU A 614 28.04 -64.06 27.10
N GLU A 615 27.15 -63.31 26.46
CA GLU A 615 25.94 -62.74 27.05
C GLU A 615 24.91 -63.82 27.39
N ASP A 616 24.95 -64.95 26.67
CA ASP A 616 24.05 -66.08 26.90
C ASP A 616 24.51 -66.94 28.10
N LEU A 617 25.71 -66.68 28.65
CA LEU A 617 26.35 -67.46 29.70
C LEU A 617 26.27 -66.74 31.05
N ALA A 618 25.16 -66.92 31.77
CA ALA A 618 24.97 -66.41 33.13
C ALA A 618 24.72 -67.55 34.14
N VAL A 619 24.97 -67.29 35.42
CA VAL A 619 24.60 -68.23 36.49
C VAL A 619 23.07 -68.41 36.49
N ASN A 620 22.61 -69.66 36.56
CA ASN A 620 21.23 -70.12 36.35
C ASN A 620 20.71 -70.09 34.91
N ALA A 621 21.52 -69.68 33.92
CA ALA A 621 21.13 -69.81 32.52
C ALA A 621 21.05 -71.28 32.09
N VAL A 622 20.09 -71.59 31.21
CA VAL A 622 19.90 -72.92 30.64
C VAL A 622 20.38 -72.92 29.19
N LEU A 623 21.47 -73.64 28.91
CA LEU A 623 22.04 -73.79 27.59
C LEU A 623 21.53 -75.05 26.93
N ASP A 624 20.93 -74.94 25.74
CA ASP A 624 20.63 -76.12 24.91
C ASP A 624 21.80 -76.42 23.98
N LEU A 625 22.56 -77.47 24.31
CA LEU A 625 23.70 -77.92 23.52
C LEU A 625 23.35 -79.27 22.86
N HIS A 626 23.14 -79.26 21.54
CA HIS A 626 22.80 -80.45 20.74
C HIS A 626 21.61 -81.27 21.29
N GLY A 627 20.58 -80.60 21.82
CA GLY A 627 19.36 -81.23 22.34
C GLY A 627 19.47 -81.72 23.78
N ARG A 628 20.51 -81.32 24.51
CA ARG A 628 20.66 -81.52 25.97
C ARG A 628 20.71 -80.16 26.64
N ARG A 629 19.88 -79.98 27.67
CA ARG A 629 19.82 -78.72 28.43
C ARG A 629 20.77 -78.78 29.62
N PHE A 630 21.67 -77.82 29.70
CA PHE A 630 22.63 -77.65 30.78
C PHE A 630 22.27 -76.39 31.56
N ARG A 631 21.94 -76.54 32.84
CA ARG A 631 21.77 -75.39 33.72
C ARG A 631 23.10 -75.04 34.36
N LEU A 632 23.56 -73.82 34.15
CA LEU A 632 24.75 -73.28 34.81
C LEU A 632 24.40 -73.02 36.27
N THR A 633 25.06 -73.70 37.21
CA THR A 633 24.77 -73.61 38.65
C THR A 633 25.71 -72.66 39.37
N ARG A 634 26.99 -72.64 38.97
CA ARG A 634 28.03 -71.81 39.60
C ARG A 634 29.05 -71.37 38.55
N ALA A 635 29.67 -70.21 38.75
CA ALA A 635 30.79 -69.74 37.96
C ALA A 635 32.11 -69.90 38.75
N ASP A 636 33.23 -70.03 38.05
CA ASP A 636 34.55 -69.99 38.68
C ASP A 636 34.83 -68.58 39.23
N ALA A 637 35.62 -68.47 40.30
CA ALA A 637 35.91 -67.19 40.96
C ALA A 637 36.55 -66.18 40.00
N TYR A 638 37.34 -66.65 39.02
CA TYR A 638 37.85 -65.83 37.93
C TYR A 638 36.74 -65.29 37.03
N THR A 639 35.78 -66.16 36.68
CA THR A 639 34.66 -65.82 35.77
C THR A 639 33.73 -64.80 36.41
N GLU A 640 33.43 -64.94 37.71
CA GLU A 640 32.62 -63.97 38.45
C GLU A 640 33.27 -62.59 38.50
N ARG A 641 34.59 -62.52 38.79
CA ARG A 641 35.34 -61.25 38.78
C ARG A 641 35.39 -60.62 37.40
N TYR A 642 35.74 -61.41 36.39
CA TYR A 642 35.85 -60.94 35.01
C TYR A 642 34.51 -60.40 34.47
N MET A 643 33.41 -61.11 34.72
CA MET A 643 32.08 -60.65 34.31
C MET A 643 31.62 -59.41 35.08
N ALA A 644 31.95 -59.30 36.38
CA ALA A 644 31.64 -58.11 37.17
C ALA A 644 32.43 -56.87 36.72
N GLU A 645 33.73 -57.01 36.44
CA GLU A 645 34.57 -55.92 35.91
C GLU A 645 34.08 -55.45 34.54
N ARG A 646 33.70 -56.39 33.66
CA ARG A 646 33.19 -56.06 32.33
C ARG A 646 31.82 -55.39 32.39
N ALA A 647 30.94 -55.81 33.31
CA ALA A 647 29.63 -55.20 33.52
C ALA A 647 29.71 -53.76 34.08
N GLN A 648 30.84 -53.35 34.65
CA GLN A 648 31.08 -51.96 35.08
C GLN A 648 31.63 -51.06 33.95
N GLN A 649 32.17 -51.66 32.89
CA GLN A 649 32.78 -50.95 31.75
C GLN A 649 31.82 -50.78 30.55
N SER A 650 30.83 -51.67 30.43
CA SER A 650 29.69 -51.55 29.50
C SER A 650 28.62 -50.62 30.06
#